data_AF-A0A0H3DDL7-F1
#
_entry.id   AF-A0A0H3DDL7-F1
#
_cell.length_a   1.000
_cell.length_b   1.000
_cell.length_c   1.000
_cell.angle_alpha   90.00
_cell.angle_beta   90.00
_cell.angle_gamma   90.00
#
_symmetry.space_group_name_H-M   'P 1'
#
loop_
_entity.id
_entity.type
_entity.pdbx_description
1 polymer ?
#
loop_
_entity_poly.entity_id
_entity_poly.type
_entity_poly.pdbx_seq_one_letter_code
_entity_poly.pdbx_strand_id
1 'polypeptide(L)'
;MDITRRTVLGGALAGLAVGAAGITPALADVPGSDDFGWAGFLGTADLYWRRLPKTWYEGPFLGNGFLGSGIYAEPGQNAIRFNVQHSQVQDHRPEFGSLFGLARLPIGYFTLEPVGAITAIDWRMDLWNAELTGTITTAAGSLSLRAIVHTGQSLLAVEIRPSEGERAFKWVFHPAVAVSPRADPVWNKPPPAGYTANPPVQLSASGDAQLAVQPLPAGGEHVTAWREVTRGGARTLYTSVAWSHPEKTSAARALGTVRRAWEFGALTQDHRRWWHDYYRRSFLSIPDTRLQGFYWIQLYKVASAARREAPVMATSGPWLENTPWPATWWNLNVQLEYWLIHGSNHLELDAVSYALDKYRANLTSQVAQPYQADSAGIPRTTDMTLLNGVSNPTSGFPVGIPGQDTPTPEVGNLTWALHNVWLSYRHTMDRKLLYGTLFPLLRRAINYYLHFLAPGPDGRLHLPPTFSPEYGVNAPDCNYDLSLIRWGCKTLLQTAPGDPLAPKWRNVLATLVDYPADANGYMIGAGVPFAKSHRHYSHLLQIYPLYDVTWEQPEHRAIIETSLNHWVGFEGALQGYTFTGAASMSAQMLRGDQAAFYLGELQQRFIQPNTMYKESGPVIETPLSAAKSLQDMLVQSWGGVIRLFPAVPAAWGDVALRDFRTEGAFLLSASRAGGKTRWLKVHSEAGAPCVLRPGIDGDLAVTDARGRVRRWRRLANGDVQVELGCGEEAFVYRKGDRPDFGVRPVAPGGASVPWGLP
;
A
#
# COMPACT_ATOMS: atom_id res chain seq x y z
N MET A 1 29.97 3.23 61.40
CA MET A 1 31.01 2.21 61.67
C MET A 1 31.95 2.20 60.48
N ASP A 2 33.13 2.78 60.70
CA ASP A 2 34.46 2.64 60.06
C ASP A 2 34.56 2.49 58.52
N ILE A 3 35.06 3.47 57.74
CA ILE A 3 36.47 3.93 57.57
C ILE A 3 37.31 2.83 56.84
N THR A 4 37.97 2.95 55.66
CA THR A 4 38.78 4.04 55.08
C THR A 4 39.17 3.81 53.59
N ARG A 5 39.35 4.93 52.88
CA ARG A 5 40.34 5.32 51.83
C ARG A 5 41.44 4.35 51.34
N ARG A 6 41.63 4.30 50.01
CA ARG A 6 42.88 4.74 49.35
C ARG A 6 42.68 5.16 47.89
N THR A 7 43.26 6.32 47.58
CA THR A 7 43.27 7.07 46.32
C THR A 7 44.51 6.71 45.50
N VAL A 8 44.50 6.96 44.17
CA VAL A 8 45.52 7.74 43.40
C VAL A 8 45.81 7.19 41.97
N LEU A 9 45.53 8.08 41.00
CA LEU A 9 46.12 8.34 39.66
C LEU A 9 46.18 7.24 38.58
N GLY A 10 45.52 7.55 37.46
CA GLY A 10 46.25 7.91 36.23
C GLY A 10 46.12 6.95 35.03
N GLY A 11 45.30 7.36 34.06
CA GLY A 11 45.70 7.30 32.65
C GLY A 11 45.05 6.23 31.75
N ALA A 12 44.61 6.74 30.59
CA ALA A 12 44.46 6.08 29.29
C ALA A 12 43.03 5.69 28.84
N LEU A 13 42.61 6.46 27.83
CA LEU A 13 41.65 6.17 26.77
C LEU A 13 41.51 4.68 26.43
N ALA A 14 40.26 4.20 26.41
CA ALA A 14 39.83 3.16 25.48
C ALA A 14 38.33 3.34 25.20
N GLY A 15 38.01 3.75 23.98
CA GLY A 15 36.66 3.76 23.48
C GLY A 15 36.11 2.34 23.40
N LEU A 16 34.87 2.16 23.84
CA LEU A 16 34.09 0.95 23.59
C LEU A 16 33.00 1.29 22.60
N ALA A 17 33.26 0.90 21.35
CA ALA A 17 32.24 0.73 20.33
C ALA A 17 31.22 -0.29 20.84
N VAL A 18 30.00 0.18 21.14
CA VAL A 18 28.85 -0.70 21.30
C VAL A 18 28.41 -1.10 19.90
N GLY A 19 28.91 -2.25 19.45
CA GLY A 19 28.44 -2.90 18.24
C GLY A 19 26.96 -3.24 18.38
N ALA A 20 26.14 -2.63 17.53
CA ALA A 20 24.78 -3.09 17.27
C ALA A 20 24.86 -4.47 16.59
N ALA A 21 24.78 -5.53 17.39
CA ALA A 21 24.53 -6.86 16.87
C ALA A 21 23.07 -6.91 16.40
N GLY A 22 22.88 -6.64 15.10
CA GLY A 22 21.64 -6.94 14.41
C GLY A 22 21.41 -8.44 14.45
N ILE A 23 20.37 -8.86 15.18
CA ILE A 23 19.85 -10.23 15.09
C ILE A 23 19.10 -10.29 13.77
N THR A 24 19.80 -10.62 12.68
CA THR A 24 19.17 -11.16 11.49
C THR A 24 18.74 -12.59 11.82
N PRO A 25 17.45 -12.95 11.69
CA PRO A 25 17.11 -14.36 11.73
C PRO A 25 17.78 -15.00 10.51
N ALA A 26 18.66 -15.97 10.77
CA ALA A 26 19.17 -16.83 9.73
C ALA A 26 17.98 -17.55 9.10
N LEU A 27 17.66 -17.16 7.86
CA LEU A 27 16.78 -17.94 6.99
C LEU A 27 17.42 -19.32 6.85
N ALA A 28 16.81 -20.32 7.48
CA ALA A 28 17.16 -21.70 7.22
C ALA A 28 16.84 -22.00 5.75
N ASP A 29 17.84 -22.48 5.00
CA ASP A 29 17.67 -23.01 3.65
C ASP A 29 16.55 -24.07 3.64
N VAL A 30 15.42 -23.73 3.03
CA VAL A 30 14.35 -24.69 2.73
C VAL A 30 14.77 -25.45 1.47
N PRO A 31 14.84 -26.79 1.49
CA PRO A 31 15.21 -27.57 0.32
C PRO A 31 14.08 -27.55 -0.72
N GLY A 32 14.35 -26.93 -1.86
CA GLY A 32 13.49 -26.81 -3.03
C GLY A 32 14.04 -25.73 -3.96
N SER A 33 15.17 -25.99 -4.61
CA SER A 33 15.91 -25.04 -5.45
C SER A 33 15.00 -24.30 -6.44
N ASP A 34 14.93 -22.99 -6.26
CA ASP A 34 14.51 -21.99 -7.23
C ASP A 34 15.28 -22.16 -8.55
N ASP A 35 14.63 -22.60 -9.64
CA ASP A 35 15.21 -22.35 -10.97
C ASP A 35 14.26 -22.44 -12.17
N PHE A 36 13.05 -21.85 -12.09
CA PHE A 36 12.29 -21.57 -13.32
C PHE A 36 12.81 -20.34 -14.07
N GLY A 37 13.97 -19.78 -13.67
CA GLY A 37 14.56 -18.59 -14.26
C GLY A 37 13.80 -17.31 -13.91
N TRP A 38 13.87 -16.86 -12.65
CA TRP A 38 13.20 -15.64 -12.16
C TRP A 38 13.41 -14.41 -13.04
N ALA A 39 14.66 -14.17 -13.48
CA ALA A 39 14.98 -13.05 -14.37
C ALA A 39 14.22 -13.13 -15.71
N GLY A 40 14.09 -14.35 -16.28
CA GLY A 40 13.32 -14.57 -17.51
C GLY A 40 11.82 -14.40 -17.28
N PHE A 41 11.29 -14.95 -16.19
CA PHE A 41 9.88 -14.85 -15.84
C PHE A 41 9.44 -13.41 -15.57
N LEU A 42 10.11 -12.70 -14.67
CA LEU A 42 9.80 -11.28 -14.39
C LEU A 42 10.08 -10.39 -15.59
N GLY A 43 11.06 -10.75 -16.43
CA GLY A 43 11.32 -10.07 -17.71
C GLY A 43 10.13 -10.05 -18.66
N THR A 44 9.17 -10.98 -18.52
CA THR A 44 7.90 -10.95 -19.28
C THR A 44 6.95 -9.83 -18.84
N ALA A 45 7.17 -9.27 -17.64
CA ALA A 45 6.40 -8.18 -17.06
C ALA A 45 7.12 -6.82 -17.17
N ASP A 46 8.35 -6.79 -17.70
CA ASP A 46 9.12 -5.55 -17.86
C ASP A 46 8.37 -4.52 -18.71
N LEU A 47 8.62 -3.25 -18.39
CA LEU A 47 8.07 -2.13 -19.13
C LEU A 47 9.10 -1.60 -20.12
N TYR A 48 8.64 -1.20 -21.31
CA TYR A 48 9.50 -0.72 -22.39
C TYR A 48 9.05 0.64 -22.91
N TRP A 49 10.01 1.47 -23.31
CA TRP A 49 9.75 2.75 -23.97
C TRP A 49 10.60 2.88 -25.22
N ARG A 50 9.93 2.90 -26.38
CA ARG A 50 10.49 3.24 -27.70
C ARG A 50 10.04 4.63 -28.16
N ARG A 51 9.04 5.18 -27.48
CA ARG A 51 8.60 6.57 -27.63
C ARG A 51 8.84 7.33 -26.33
N LEU A 52 9.39 8.53 -26.44
CA LEU A 52 9.71 9.38 -25.30
C LEU A 52 8.43 9.73 -24.52
N PRO A 53 8.28 9.27 -23.27
CA PRO A 53 7.13 9.61 -22.44
C PRO A 53 7.08 11.10 -22.19
N LYS A 54 5.88 11.71 -22.24
CA LYS A 54 5.69 13.15 -22.12
C LYS A 54 5.09 13.58 -20.78
N THR A 55 4.56 12.64 -20.01
CA THR A 55 3.82 12.93 -18.78
C THR A 55 4.20 11.97 -17.65
N TRP A 56 3.84 12.34 -16.43
CA TRP A 56 3.97 11.49 -15.23
C TRP A 56 3.29 10.13 -15.39
N TYR A 57 2.19 10.05 -16.15
CA TYR A 57 1.43 8.82 -16.40
C TYR A 57 2.05 7.91 -17.47
N GLU A 58 3.00 8.44 -18.24
CA GLU A 58 3.67 7.71 -19.31
C GLU A 58 5.05 7.23 -18.90
N GLY A 59 5.76 7.99 -18.05
CA GLY A 59 7.18 7.75 -17.76
C GLY A 59 7.47 6.60 -16.80
N PRO A 60 8.68 6.01 -16.86
CA PRO A 60 9.15 5.12 -15.79
C PRO A 60 9.23 5.85 -14.45
N PHE A 61 9.08 5.08 -13.37
CA PHE A 61 9.21 5.56 -12.00
C PHE A 61 10.17 4.67 -11.22
N LEU A 62 10.90 5.25 -10.28
CA LEU A 62 11.84 4.60 -9.37
C LEU A 62 11.54 5.06 -7.94
N GLY A 63 11.70 4.19 -6.93
CA GLY A 63 11.53 4.59 -5.54
C GLY A 63 11.96 3.52 -4.52
N ASN A 64 12.00 3.92 -3.24
CA ASN A 64 12.35 3.05 -2.11
C ASN A 64 11.46 3.24 -0.86
N GLY A 65 10.28 3.83 -1.03
CA GLY A 65 9.36 4.22 0.05
C GLY A 65 9.60 5.61 0.64
N PHE A 66 10.81 6.15 0.47
CA PHE A 66 11.17 7.50 0.88
C PHE A 66 11.40 8.40 -0.33
N LEU A 67 12.47 8.16 -1.08
CA LEU A 67 12.82 8.92 -2.28
C LEU A 67 12.09 8.32 -3.48
N GLY A 68 11.57 9.18 -4.36
CA GLY A 68 10.92 8.79 -5.61
C GLY A 68 11.36 9.67 -6.77
N SER A 69 11.43 9.07 -7.95
CA SER A 69 11.71 9.76 -9.22
C SER A 69 10.80 9.24 -10.33
N GLY A 70 10.13 10.16 -11.02
CA GLY A 70 9.41 9.91 -12.27
C GLY A 70 10.17 10.55 -13.43
N ILE A 71 10.28 9.85 -14.56
CA ILE A 71 11.22 10.19 -15.63
C ILE A 71 10.47 10.34 -16.94
N TYR A 72 10.49 11.53 -17.54
CA TYR A 72 9.77 11.84 -18.79
C TYR A 72 10.35 13.09 -19.47
N ALA A 73 9.86 13.46 -20.66
CA ALA A 73 10.31 14.65 -21.38
C ALA A 73 10.02 15.94 -20.60
N GLU A 74 10.96 16.87 -20.56
CA GLU A 74 10.69 18.21 -20.06
C GLU A 74 9.78 18.97 -21.05
N PRO A 75 8.62 19.49 -20.63
CA PRO A 75 7.72 20.20 -21.52
C PRO A 75 8.40 21.39 -22.22
N GLY A 76 8.33 21.40 -23.56
CA GLY A 76 8.86 22.49 -24.38
C GLY A 76 10.38 22.56 -24.47
N GLN A 77 11.13 21.58 -23.95
CA GLN A 77 12.59 21.57 -23.96
C GLN A 77 13.16 20.27 -24.53
N ASN A 78 14.34 20.34 -25.13
CA ASN A 78 15.11 19.17 -25.57
C ASN A 78 15.84 18.54 -24.37
N ALA A 79 15.08 18.02 -23.41
CA ALA A 79 15.63 17.47 -22.18
C ALA A 79 14.75 16.36 -21.60
N ILE A 80 15.37 15.50 -20.79
CA ILE A 80 14.67 14.48 -20.01
C ILE A 80 14.65 14.91 -18.56
N ARG A 81 13.45 15.03 -17.99
CA ARG A 81 13.20 15.33 -16.59
C ARG A 81 13.37 14.07 -15.73
N PHE A 82 14.08 14.22 -14.61
CA PHE A 82 14.11 13.29 -13.49
C PHE A 82 13.55 14.01 -12.26
N ASN A 83 12.30 13.72 -11.90
CA ASN A 83 11.71 14.29 -10.69
C ASN A 83 12.47 13.84 -9.44
N VAL A 84 12.55 14.70 -8.43
CA VAL A 84 13.14 14.38 -7.14
C VAL A 84 12.09 14.66 -6.09
N GLN A 85 11.52 13.63 -5.49
CA GLN A 85 10.45 13.77 -4.48
C GLN A 85 10.71 12.87 -3.29
N HIS A 86 10.21 13.24 -2.11
CA HIS A 86 10.48 12.50 -0.89
C HIS A 86 9.28 12.42 0.05
N SER A 87 8.96 11.23 0.56
CA SER A 87 7.75 10.93 1.34
C SER A 87 7.58 11.78 2.61
N GLN A 88 8.69 12.21 3.20
CA GLN A 88 8.70 13.01 4.43
C GLN A 88 8.67 14.53 4.21
N VAL A 89 8.78 15.00 2.96
CA VAL A 89 8.77 16.44 2.68
C VAL A 89 7.32 16.93 2.66
N GLN A 90 6.99 17.71 3.69
CA GLN A 90 5.69 18.34 3.92
C GLN A 90 5.86 19.72 4.57
N ASP A 91 4.78 20.48 4.59
CA ASP A 91 4.62 21.74 5.32
C ASP A 91 4.34 21.49 6.82
N HIS A 92 4.50 22.52 7.67
CA HIS A 92 4.39 22.41 9.15
C HIS A 92 3.58 23.55 9.79
N ARG A 93 2.60 24.08 9.06
CA ARG A 93 1.71 25.18 9.46
C ARG A 93 0.30 24.67 9.72
N PRO A 94 0.04 23.99 10.86
CA PRO A 94 -1.24 23.32 11.11
C PRO A 94 -2.45 24.26 11.06
N GLU A 95 -2.29 25.56 11.25
CA GLU A 95 -3.33 26.58 11.10
C GLU A 95 -3.97 26.63 9.70
N PHE A 96 -3.35 26.04 8.67
CA PHE A 96 -3.92 25.92 7.32
C PHE A 96 -4.40 24.49 6.97
N GLY A 97 -4.46 23.58 7.94
CA GLY A 97 -4.98 22.22 7.77
C GLY A 97 -4.11 21.30 6.89
N SER A 98 -4.50 20.04 6.79
CA SER A 98 -3.70 18.97 6.17
C SER A 98 -3.59 19.09 4.65
N LEU A 99 -4.49 19.82 4.01
CA LEU A 99 -4.50 20.00 2.56
C LEU A 99 -3.70 21.20 2.06
N PHE A 100 -3.23 22.08 2.96
CA PHE A 100 -2.38 23.22 2.63
C PHE A 100 -1.18 23.35 3.57
N GLY A 101 -1.46 23.46 4.88
CA GLY A 101 -0.47 23.74 5.91
C GLY A 101 0.32 22.55 6.43
N LEU A 102 -0.18 21.33 6.25
CA LEU A 102 0.58 20.09 6.52
C LEU A 102 0.70 19.19 5.27
N ALA A 103 0.43 19.77 4.10
CA ALA A 103 0.46 19.06 2.83
C ALA A 103 1.88 18.64 2.46
N ARG A 104 2.00 17.56 1.68
CA ARG A 104 3.25 17.22 0.96
C ARG A 104 3.66 18.40 0.08
N LEU A 105 4.96 18.72 0.09
CA LEU A 105 5.51 19.83 -0.68
C LEU A 105 6.33 19.33 -1.89
N PRO A 106 6.24 20.00 -3.05
CA PRO A 106 7.10 19.70 -4.19
C PRO A 106 8.54 20.16 -3.90
N ILE A 107 9.51 19.38 -4.38
CA ILE A 107 10.94 19.67 -4.16
C ILE A 107 11.59 20.25 -5.42
N GLY A 108 11.49 19.54 -6.55
CA GLY A 108 12.13 19.94 -7.80
C GLY A 108 12.48 18.74 -8.68
N TYR A 109 13.27 18.99 -9.71
CA TYR A 109 13.66 17.97 -10.68
C TYR A 109 15.01 18.32 -11.33
N PHE A 110 15.65 17.31 -11.92
CA PHE A 110 16.79 17.51 -12.80
C PHE A 110 16.37 17.42 -14.27
N THR A 111 17.00 18.20 -15.14
CA THR A 111 17.01 17.96 -16.59
C THR A 111 18.34 17.35 -17.00
N LEU A 112 18.27 16.26 -17.76
CA LEU A 112 19.37 15.77 -18.60
C LEU A 112 19.27 16.47 -19.95
N GLU A 113 20.22 17.36 -20.22
CA GLU A 113 20.29 18.18 -21.42
C GLU A 113 21.38 17.62 -22.36
N PRO A 114 21.02 16.83 -23.38
CA PRO A 114 21.97 16.35 -24.38
C PRO A 114 22.49 17.49 -25.25
N VAL A 115 23.62 17.25 -25.92
CA VAL A 115 24.21 18.16 -26.90
C VAL A 115 23.34 18.23 -28.16
N GLY A 116 22.94 17.09 -28.69
CA GLY A 116 22.08 16.97 -29.86
C GLY A 116 20.59 16.92 -29.52
N ALA A 117 19.75 17.22 -30.51
CA ALA A 117 18.30 17.00 -30.41
C ALA A 117 17.99 15.52 -30.17
N ILE A 118 17.13 15.20 -29.19
CA ILE A 118 16.67 13.84 -28.91
C ILE A 118 15.82 13.37 -30.09
N THR A 119 16.21 12.26 -30.73
CA THR A 119 15.52 11.70 -31.90
C THR A 119 14.82 10.39 -31.58
N ALA A 120 15.32 9.61 -30.63
CA ALA A 120 14.73 8.35 -30.21
C ALA A 120 15.17 7.95 -28.80
N ILE A 121 14.41 7.06 -28.17
CA ILE A 121 14.81 6.36 -26.95
C ILE A 121 14.58 4.85 -27.09
N ASP A 122 15.35 4.09 -26.33
CA ASP A 122 15.13 2.66 -26.08
C ASP A 122 15.38 2.41 -24.60
N TRP A 123 14.31 2.41 -23.80
CA TRP A 123 14.39 2.15 -22.36
C TRP A 123 13.65 0.88 -21.97
N ARG A 124 14.17 0.25 -20.91
CA ARG A 124 13.60 -0.91 -20.23
C ARG A 124 13.63 -0.67 -18.73
N MET A 125 12.48 -0.80 -18.07
CA MET A 125 12.43 -1.02 -16.63
C MET A 125 12.58 -2.52 -16.38
N ASP A 126 13.78 -2.94 -15.96
CA ASP A 126 14.05 -4.31 -15.55
C ASP A 126 13.48 -4.51 -14.15
N LEU A 127 12.34 -5.19 -14.05
CA LEU A 127 11.65 -5.36 -12.78
C LEU A 127 12.44 -6.21 -11.80
N TRP A 128 13.12 -7.25 -12.28
CA TRP A 128 13.92 -8.15 -11.44
C TRP A 128 15.05 -7.40 -10.74
N ASN A 129 15.71 -6.49 -11.46
CA ASN A 129 16.79 -5.68 -10.91
C ASN A 129 16.35 -4.32 -10.39
N ALA A 130 15.07 -3.94 -10.59
CA ALA A 130 14.51 -2.62 -10.30
C ALA A 130 15.34 -1.45 -10.84
N GLU A 131 15.81 -1.62 -12.07
CA GLU A 131 16.75 -0.71 -12.72
C GLU A 131 16.21 -0.24 -14.05
N LEU A 132 16.17 1.08 -14.24
CA LEU A 132 15.92 1.66 -15.55
C LEU A 132 17.21 1.60 -16.35
N THR A 133 17.18 0.97 -17.51
CA THR A 133 18.32 0.88 -18.43
C THR A 133 17.91 1.29 -19.83
N GLY A 134 18.85 1.81 -20.63
CA GLY A 134 18.55 2.08 -22.03
C GLY A 134 19.47 3.07 -22.71
N THR A 135 19.02 3.60 -23.84
CA THR A 135 19.74 4.58 -24.64
C THR A 135 18.84 5.75 -25.01
N ILE A 136 19.43 6.94 -25.05
CA ILE A 136 18.86 8.15 -25.65
C ILE A 136 19.68 8.40 -26.91
N THR A 137 19.04 8.40 -28.08
CA THR A 137 19.67 8.72 -29.36
C THR A 137 19.44 10.18 -29.67
N THR A 138 20.48 10.86 -30.14
CA THR A 138 20.45 12.29 -30.45
C THR A 138 21.05 12.57 -31.81
N ALA A 139 20.89 13.81 -32.29
CA ALA A 139 21.56 14.27 -33.51
C ALA A 139 23.10 14.33 -33.40
N ALA A 140 23.67 14.32 -32.18
CA ALA A 140 25.12 14.37 -31.94
C ALA A 140 25.72 13.02 -31.50
N GLY A 141 24.88 11.99 -31.29
CA GLY A 141 25.32 10.65 -30.92
C GLY A 141 24.31 9.95 -30.01
N SER A 142 24.76 9.47 -28.85
CA SER A 142 23.93 8.71 -27.91
C SER A 142 24.39 8.84 -26.46
N LEU A 143 23.44 8.73 -25.54
CA LEU A 143 23.66 8.58 -24.10
C LEU A 143 23.14 7.21 -23.66
N SER A 144 24.01 6.32 -23.18
CA SER A 144 23.56 5.11 -22.48
C SER A 144 23.22 5.46 -21.03
N LEU A 145 22.08 4.99 -20.55
CA LEU A 145 21.48 5.34 -19.26
C LEU A 145 21.33 4.09 -18.38
N ARG A 146 21.69 4.23 -17.11
CA ARG A 146 21.30 3.32 -16.02
C ARG A 146 20.86 4.15 -14.81
N ALA A 147 19.73 3.83 -14.21
CA ALA A 147 19.22 4.59 -13.06
C ALA A 147 18.55 3.70 -12.00
N ILE A 148 18.83 3.99 -10.73
CA ILE A 148 18.20 3.37 -9.57
C ILE A 148 17.85 4.42 -8.51
N VAL A 149 16.80 4.16 -7.73
CA VAL A 149 16.69 4.68 -6.37
C VAL A 149 17.07 3.54 -5.43
N HIS A 150 18.14 3.75 -4.66
CA HIS A 150 18.73 2.69 -3.84
C HIS A 150 17.76 2.18 -2.76
N THR A 151 17.68 0.87 -2.53
CA THR A 151 16.63 0.26 -1.68
C THR A 151 16.75 0.60 -0.21
N GLY A 152 17.98 0.78 0.28
CA GLY A 152 18.29 1.06 1.69
C GLY A 152 18.89 2.44 1.97
N GLN A 153 19.01 3.30 0.96
CA GLN A 153 19.60 4.64 1.10
C GLN A 153 18.72 5.64 0.37
N SER A 154 18.49 6.83 0.94
CA SER A 154 17.81 7.94 0.24
C SER A 154 18.76 8.52 -0.82
N LEU A 155 18.98 7.77 -1.89
CA LEU A 155 19.96 8.03 -2.94
C LEU A 155 19.37 7.64 -4.31
N LEU A 156 19.20 8.63 -5.18
CA LEU A 156 19.01 8.47 -6.61
C LEU A 156 20.41 8.46 -7.25
N ALA A 157 20.68 7.43 -8.04
CA ALA A 157 21.91 7.33 -8.81
C ALA A 157 21.57 7.16 -10.29
N VAL A 158 22.15 8.00 -11.15
CA VAL A 158 21.97 7.96 -12.61
C VAL A 158 23.33 7.95 -13.28
N GLU A 159 23.72 6.82 -13.86
CA GLU A 159 24.95 6.68 -14.66
C GLU A 159 24.65 6.93 -16.14
N ILE A 160 25.40 7.86 -16.73
CA ILE A 160 25.38 8.15 -18.16
C ILE A 160 26.74 7.82 -18.78
N ARG A 161 26.72 7.09 -19.90
CA ARG A 161 27.89 6.89 -20.76
C ARG A 161 27.63 7.57 -22.11
N PRO A 162 28.20 8.75 -22.36
CA PRO A 162 28.02 9.46 -23.61
C PRO A 162 28.92 8.92 -24.72
N SER A 163 28.43 8.96 -25.96
CA SER A 163 29.30 8.91 -27.14
C SER A 163 30.14 10.18 -27.26
N GLU A 164 31.10 10.20 -28.18
CA GLU A 164 32.02 11.33 -28.36
C GLU A 164 31.31 12.69 -28.52
N GLY A 165 30.33 12.78 -29.43
CA GLY A 165 29.59 14.02 -29.67
C GLY A 165 28.63 14.45 -28.55
N GLU A 166 28.43 13.60 -27.54
CA GLU A 166 27.53 13.85 -26.40
C GLU A 166 28.28 14.08 -25.08
N ARG A 167 29.63 14.10 -25.07
CA ARG A 167 30.43 14.25 -23.83
C ARG A 167 30.08 15.49 -23.01
N ALA A 168 29.61 16.55 -23.67
CA ALA A 168 29.27 17.84 -23.07
C ALA A 168 27.80 17.96 -22.58
N PHE A 169 27.04 16.86 -22.48
CA PHE A 169 25.70 16.89 -21.90
C PHE A 169 25.72 17.50 -20.48
N LYS A 170 24.58 18.06 -20.04
CA LYS A 170 24.48 18.74 -18.75
C LYS A 170 23.39 18.14 -17.86
N TRP A 171 23.62 18.26 -16.56
CA TRP A 171 22.59 18.12 -15.54
C TRP A 171 22.28 19.50 -14.98
N VAL A 172 20.99 19.87 -14.95
CA VAL A 172 20.54 21.13 -14.34
C VAL A 172 19.45 20.82 -13.33
N PHE A 173 19.58 21.34 -12.11
CA PHE A 173 18.55 21.21 -11.07
C PHE A 173 17.59 22.41 -11.12
N HIS A 174 16.29 22.12 -11.09
CA HIS A 174 15.21 23.09 -11.11
C HIS A 174 14.41 22.96 -9.81
N PRO A 175 14.57 23.90 -8.85
CA PRO A 175 13.78 23.88 -7.64
C PRO A 175 12.30 24.18 -7.95
N ALA A 176 11.40 23.42 -7.33
CA ALA A 176 9.98 23.74 -7.36
C ALA A 176 9.64 24.79 -6.30
N VAL A 177 8.55 25.52 -6.52
CA VAL A 177 7.99 26.40 -5.48
C VAL A 177 7.39 25.51 -4.39
N ALA A 178 7.93 25.57 -3.18
CA ALA A 178 7.43 24.81 -2.03
C ALA A 178 6.08 25.39 -1.53
N VAL A 179 5.01 24.99 -2.21
CA VAL A 179 3.61 25.32 -1.91
C VAL A 179 2.77 24.06 -2.07
N SER A 180 1.65 23.97 -1.33
CA SER A 180 0.71 22.84 -1.50
C SER A 180 0.28 22.74 -2.97
N PRO A 181 0.42 21.56 -3.60
CA PRO A 181 -0.07 21.33 -4.97
C PRO A 181 -1.57 21.65 -5.14
N ARG A 182 -2.36 21.55 -4.07
CA ARG A 182 -3.78 21.90 -4.07
C ARG A 182 -4.05 23.38 -4.33
N ALA A 183 -3.06 24.25 -4.07
CA ALA A 183 -3.17 25.68 -4.30
C ALA A 183 -3.17 26.07 -5.79
N ASP A 184 -2.88 25.12 -6.69
CA ASP A 184 -2.93 25.37 -8.12
C ASP A 184 -4.37 25.76 -8.55
N PRO A 185 -4.55 26.88 -9.27
CA PRO A 185 -5.85 27.33 -9.76
C PRO A 185 -6.63 26.30 -10.58
N VAL A 186 -5.95 25.34 -11.22
CA VAL A 186 -6.59 24.28 -12.02
C VAL A 186 -7.57 23.44 -11.21
N TRP A 187 -7.34 23.32 -9.90
CA TRP A 187 -8.19 22.53 -9.01
C TRP A 187 -9.45 23.27 -8.53
N ASN A 188 -9.51 24.59 -8.73
CA ASN A 188 -10.57 25.45 -8.19
C ASN A 188 -10.78 25.23 -6.67
N LYS A 189 -9.67 25.12 -5.93
CA LYS A 189 -9.62 24.97 -4.46
C LYS A 189 -8.77 26.11 -3.87
N PRO A 190 -9.35 27.30 -3.65
CA PRO A 190 -8.58 28.45 -3.20
C PRO A 190 -7.92 28.17 -1.83
N PRO A 191 -6.65 28.57 -1.64
CA PRO A 191 -6.00 28.45 -0.34
C PRO A 191 -6.72 29.25 0.76
N PRO A 192 -6.58 28.85 2.04
CA PRO A 192 -7.08 29.64 3.16
C PRO A 192 -6.46 31.03 3.22
N ALA A 193 -7.17 31.98 3.83
CA ALA A 193 -6.66 33.33 4.04
C ALA A 193 -5.32 33.30 4.80
N GLY A 194 -4.34 34.06 4.30
CA GLY A 194 -3.00 34.13 4.89
C GLY A 194 -2.04 33.01 4.47
N TYR A 195 -2.50 31.99 3.74
CA TYR A 195 -1.61 30.95 3.20
C TYR A 195 -0.72 31.52 2.09
N THR A 196 0.59 31.37 2.24
CA THR A 196 1.60 31.80 1.26
C THR A 196 2.59 30.66 0.99
N ALA A 197 3.24 30.71 -0.18
CA ALA A 197 4.33 29.80 -0.50
C ALA A 197 5.48 29.93 0.53
N ASN A 198 6.20 28.83 0.75
CA ASN A 198 7.43 28.87 1.54
C ASN A 198 8.49 29.74 0.83
N PRO A 199 9.51 30.25 1.55
CA PRO A 199 10.53 31.11 0.95
C PRO A 199 11.26 30.41 -0.22
N PRO A 200 11.89 31.13 -1.16
CA PRO A 200 12.60 30.50 -2.27
C PRO A 200 13.74 29.58 -1.81
N VAL A 201 13.99 28.53 -2.59
CA VAL A 201 15.16 27.65 -2.41
C VAL A 201 16.46 28.45 -2.51
N GLN A 202 17.40 28.14 -1.61
CA GLN A 202 18.74 28.70 -1.61
C GLN A 202 19.72 27.68 -2.19
N LEU A 203 20.33 28.03 -3.32
CA LEU A 203 21.38 27.21 -3.93
C LEU A 203 22.73 27.55 -3.31
N SER A 204 23.50 26.52 -2.97
CA SER A 204 24.84 26.65 -2.40
C SER A 204 25.73 25.48 -2.82
N ALA A 205 27.05 25.65 -2.66
CA ALA A 205 28.03 24.62 -2.93
C ALA A 205 28.78 24.23 -1.65
N SER A 206 29.18 22.96 -1.55
CA SER A 206 30.05 22.43 -0.52
C SER A 206 31.06 21.47 -1.16
N GLY A 207 32.25 21.97 -1.48
CA GLY A 207 33.29 21.18 -2.15
C GLY A 207 32.83 20.68 -3.53
N ASP A 208 32.79 19.36 -3.70
CA ASP A 208 32.37 18.66 -4.92
C ASP A 208 30.84 18.51 -5.07
N ALA A 209 30.06 18.96 -4.09
CA ALA A 209 28.62 18.80 -4.05
C ALA A 209 27.89 20.15 -4.08
N GLN A 210 26.69 20.14 -4.65
CA GLN A 210 25.74 21.24 -4.65
C GLN A 210 24.57 20.93 -3.70
N LEU A 211 23.94 21.98 -3.19
CA LEU A 211 22.77 21.88 -2.33
C LEU A 211 21.69 22.87 -2.77
N ALA A 212 20.45 22.40 -2.71
CA ALA A 212 19.24 23.19 -2.73
C ALA A 212 18.59 23.12 -1.35
N VAL A 213 18.72 24.19 -0.57
CA VAL A 213 18.18 24.29 0.78
C VAL A 213 16.83 25.01 0.73
N GLN A 214 15.77 24.32 1.13
CA GLN A 214 14.43 24.89 1.25
C GLN A 214 14.14 25.19 2.72
N PRO A 215 14.24 26.46 3.17
CA PRO A 215 13.84 26.82 4.52
C PRO A 215 12.31 26.80 4.66
N LEU A 216 11.82 26.47 5.85
CA LEU A 216 10.39 26.47 6.16
C LEU A 216 10.09 27.52 7.27
N PRO A 217 9.06 28.37 7.13
CA PRO A 217 8.73 29.41 8.12
C PRO A 217 8.38 28.86 9.50
N ALA A 218 7.77 27.68 9.55
CA ALA A 218 7.39 26.99 10.79
C ALA A 218 8.56 26.30 11.50
N GLY A 219 9.80 26.49 11.04
CA GLY A 219 10.98 25.78 11.52
C GLY A 219 11.31 24.58 10.63
N GLY A 220 12.53 24.05 10.78
CA GLY A 220 13.02 22.98 9.93
C GLY A 220 13.46 23.42 8.52
N GLU A 221 13.71 22.41 7.69
CA GLU A 221 14.14 22.53 6.29
C GLU A 221 14.04 21.19 5.56
N HIS A 222 14.03 21.23 4.23
CA HIS A 222 14.48 20.08 3.43
C HIS A 222 15.62 20.48 2.51
N VAL A 223 16.49 19.53 2.22
CA VAL A 223 17.69 19.76 1.42
C VAL A 223 17.84 18.68 0.38
N THR A 224 17.96 19.08 -0.88
CA THR A 224 18.43 18.22 -1.97
C THR A 224 19.92 18.47 -2.14
N ALA A 225 20.75 17.47 -1.91
CA ALA A 225 22.18 17.53 -2.21
C ALA A 225 22.49 16.63 -3.41
N TRP A 226 23.38 17.07 -4.28
CA TRP A 226 23.85 16.25 -5.39
C TRP A 226 25.31 16.48 -5.72
N ARG A 227 25.91 15.48 -6.35
CA ARG A 227 27.24 15.60 -6.96
C ARG A 227 27.31 14.74 -8.21
N GLU A 228 28.20 15.13 -9.11
CA GLU A 228 28.51 14.36 -10.30
C GLU A 228 29.93 13.78 -10.19
N VAL A 229 30.10 12.49 -10.48
CA VAL A 229 31.40 11.81 -10.44
C VAL A 229 31.69 11.17 -11.79
N THR A 230 32.87 11.44 -12.34
CA THR A 230 33.34 10.83 -13.58
C THR A 230 34.29 9.67 -13.29
N ARG A 231 34.05 8.50 -13.90
CA ARG A 231 34.94 7.33 -13.82
C ARG A 231 35.06 6.68 -15.19
N GLY A 232 36.26 6.72 -15.78
CA GLY A 232 36.46 6.30 -17.16
C GLY A 232 35.56 7.11 -18.10
N GLY A 233 34.79 6.44 -18.94
CA GLY A 233 33.81 7.07 -19.85
C GLY A 233 32.42 7.31 -19.25
N ALA A 234 32.20 7.04 -17.96
CA ALA A 234 30.91 7.20 -17.31
C ALA A 234 30.87 8.45 -16.41
N ARG A 235 29.73 9.14 -16.40
CA ARG A 235 29.40 10.27 -15.53
C ARG A 235 28.16 9.91 -14.72
N THR A 236 28.28 9.88 -13.39
CA THR A 236 27.21 9.45 -12.49
C THR A 236 26.73 10.60 -11.62
N LEU A 237 25.44 10.92 -11.72
CA LEU A 237 24.75 11.85 -10.82
C LEU A 237 24.29 11.09 -9.57
N TYR A 238 24.71 11.56 -8.40
CA TYR A 238 24.25 11.09 -7.10
C TYR A 238 23.42 12.18 -6.43
N THR A 239 22.17 11.90 -6.10
CA THR A 239 21.23 12.87 -5.51
C THR A 239 20.61 12.28 -4.25
N SER A 240 20.57 13.04 -3.16
CA SER A 240 19.91 12.67 -1.90
C SER A 240 19.01 13.80 -1.42
N VAL A 241 17.88 13.43 -0.83
CA VAL A 241 16.99 14.36 -0.14
C VAL A 241 16.98 14.01 1.35
N ALA A 242 17.12 15.03 2.19
CA ALA A 242 16.88 14.92 3.62
C ALA A 242 15.88 15.98 4.08
N TRP A 243 15.12 15.65 5.12
CA TRP A 243 14.11 16.52 5.73
C TRP A 243 14.23 16.48 7.26
N SER A 244 14.14 17.65 7.91
CA SER A 244 14.18 17.80 9.37
C SER A 244 13.24 18.89 9.84
N HIS A 245 12.56 18.64 10.96
CA HIS A 245 11.70 19.61 11.63
C HIS A 245 11.58 19.23 13.12
N PRO A 246 11.64 20.22 14.04
CA PRO A 246 11.88 21.65 13.80
C PRO A 246 13.38 21.98 13.58
N GLU A 247 14.28 21.01 13.74
CA GLU A 247 15.72 21.22 13.60
C GLU A 247 16.17 21.37 12.14
N LYS A 248 17.36 21.93 11.93
CA LYS A 248 18.01 22.09 10.61
C LYS A 248 19.22 21.19 10.48
N THR A 249 18.97 19.89 10.31
CA THR A 249 20.00 18.84 10.22
C THR A 249 20.03 18.16 8.84
N SER A 250 19.29 18.69 7.87
CA SER A 250 19.10 18.04 6.57
C SER A 250 20.33 18.20 5.67
N ALA A 251 21.00 19.36 5.69
CA ALA A 251 22.19 19.58 4.86
C ALA A 251 23.30 18.55 5.15
N ALA A 252 23.64 18.33 6.41
CA ALA A 252 24.68 17.39 6.80
C ALA A 252 24.34 15.93 6.42
N ARG A 253 23.07 15.54 6.55
CA ARG A 253 22.61 14.18 6.19
C ARG A 253 22.63 13.97 4.68
N ALA A 254 22.04 14.88 3.90
CA ALA A 254 22.00 14.78 2.44
C ALA A 254 23.43 14.77 1.84
N LEU A 255 24.31 15.68 2.30
CA LEU A 255 25.72 15.70 1.91
C LEU A 255 26.45 14.41 2.28
N GLY A 256 26.23 13.92 3.51
CA GLY A 256 26.83 12.67 3.97
C GLY A 256 26.45 11.48 3.10
N THR A 257 25.19 11.39 2.68
CA THR A 257 24.70 10.34 1.78
C THR A 257 25.38 10.40 0.42
N VAL A 258 25.37 11.56 -0.27
CA VAL A 258 25.97 11.65 -1.61
C VAL A 258 27.49 11.47 -1.58
N ARG A 259 28.18 11.96 -0.55
CA ARG A 259 29.65 11.82 -0.42
C ARG A 259 30.11 10.40 -0.13
N ARG A 260 29.31 9.62 0.61
CA ARG A 260 29.59 8.22 0.93
C ARG A 260 29.05 7.24 -0.12
N ALA A 261 28.30 7.71 -1.11
CA ALA A 261 27.79 6.87 -2.19
C ALA A 261 28.94 6.08 -2.84
N TRP A 262 28.77 4.76 -2.91
CA TRP A 262 29.70 3.87 -3.57
C TRP A 262 29.65 4.05 -5.09
N GLU A 263 30.61 3.42 -5.78
CA GLU A 263 30.59 3.30 -7.23
C GLU A 263 29.28 2.64 -7.70
N PHE A 264 28.76 3.06 -8.86
CA PHE A 264 27.43 2.62 -9.34
C PHE A 264 27.32 1.11 -9.44
N GLY A 265 28.33 0.44 -10.00
CA GLY A 265 28.41 -1.02 -10.04
C GLY A 265 28.25 -1.64 -8.65
N ALA A 266 29.00 -1.16 -7.65
CA ALA A 266 28.88 -1.63 -6.27
C ALA A 266 27.49 -1.36 -5.64
N LEU A 267 26.91 -0.17 -5.85
CA LEU A 267 25.55 0.19 -5.37
C LEU A 267 24.45 -0.68 -5.98
N THR A 268 24.63 -1.18 -7.20
CA THR A 268 23.62 -2.05 -7.81
C THR A 268 23.62 -3.45 -7.20
N GLN A 269 24.70 -3.89 -6.54
CA GLN A 269 24.79 -5.25 -6.02
C GLN A 269 23.87 -5.49 -4.81
N ASP A 270 23.93 -4.63 -3.79
CA ASP A 270 23.04 -4.73 -2.63
C ASP A 270 21.60 -4.34 -2.97
N HIS A 271 21.42 -3.33 -3.84
CA HIS A 271 20.11 -3.00 -4.40
C HIS A 271 19.43 -4.22 -5.05
N ARG A 272 20.11 -4.89 -5.98
CA ARG A 272 19.55 -6.05 -6.69
C ARG A 272 19.33 -7.23 -5.77
N ARG A 273 20.24 -7.51 -4.83
CA ARG A 273 20.03 -8.56 -3.82
C ARG A 273 18.73 -8.35 -3.05
N TRP A 274 18.47 -7.12 -2.59
CA TRP A 274 17.22 -6.82 -1.89
C TRP A 274 15.99 -7.11 -2.76
N TRP A 275 15.99 -6.70 -4.04
CA TRP A 275 14.88 -6.96 -4.95
C TRP A 275 14.70 -8.44 -5.29
N HIS A 276 15.81 -9.16 -5.48
CA HIS A 276 15.75 -10.59 -5.76
C HIS A 276 15.18 -11.35 -4.55
N ASP A 277 15.55 -10.98 -3.33
CA ASP A 277 14.98 -11.55 -2.10
C ASP A 277 13.51 -11.17 -1.92
N TYR A 278 13.15 -9.92 -2.26
CA TYR A 278 11.77 -9.44 -2.27
C TYR A 278 10.90 -10.33 -3.17
N TYR A 279 11.17 -10.40 -4.48
CA TYR A 279 10.31 -11.15 -5.39
C TYR A 279 10.22 -12.65 -5.10
N ARG A 280 11.24 -13.26 -4.48
CA ARG A 280 11.22 -14.69 -4.17
C ARG A 280 10.29 -15.07 -3.01
N ARG A 281 9.79 -14.10 -2.23
CA ARG A 281 8.95 -14.35 -1.04
C ARG A 281 7.61 -15.00 -1.36
N SER A 282 7.07 -14.79 -2.56
CA SER A 282 5.87 -15.46 -3.03
C SER A 282 5.89 -15.53 -4.56
N PHE A 283 5.06 -16.40 -5.14
CA PHE A 283 4.95 -16.54 -6.59
C PHE A 283 3.49 -16.68 -7.01
N LEU A 284 3.15 -16.02 -8.12
CA LEU A 284 1.87 -16.14 -8.80
C LEU A 284 2.11 -16.25 -10.31
N SER A 285 1.48 -17.24 -10.93
CA SER A 285 1.40 -17.34 -12.39
C SER A 285 0.01 -17.75 -12.86
N ILE A 286 -0.47 -17.01 -13.87
CA ILE A 286 -1.77 -17.17 -14.52
C ILE A 286 -1.58 -17.05 -16.04
N PRO A 287 -2.46 -17.62 -16.87
CA PRO A 287 -2.30 -17.59 -18.33
C PRO A 287 -2.62 -16.21 -18.91
N ASP A 288 -3.34 -15.34 -18.20
CA ASP A 288 -3.53 -13.95 -18.60
C ASP A 288 -2.24 -13.15 -18.39
N THR A 289 -1.44 -13.03 -19.44
CA THR A 289 -0.14 -12.37 -19.39
C THR A 289 -0.24 -10.88 -19.09
N ARG A 290 -1.34 -10.21 -19.47
CA ARG A 290 -1.53 -8.78 -19.22
C ARG A 290 -1.81 -8.51 -17.75
N LEU A 291 -2.72 -9.28 -17.13
CA LEU A 291 -3.00 -9.20 -15.70
C LEU A 291 -1.83 -9.73 -14.86
N GLN A 292 -1.13 -10.78 -15.30
CA GLN A 292 0.08 -11.26 -14.64
C GLN A 292 1.16 -10.17 -14.61
N GLY A 293 1.48 -9.58 -15.77
CA GLY A 293 2.46 -8.51 -15.84
C GLY A 293 2.06 -7.30 -14.98
N PHE A 294 0.78 -6.92 -15.04
CA PHE A 294 0.24 -5.85 -14.20
C PHE A 294 0.43 -6.12 -12.70
N TYR A 295 0.16 -7.34 -12.23
CA TYR A 295 0.35 -7.75 -10.83
C TYR A 295 1.79 -7.58 -10.36
N TRP A 296 2.76 -8.07 -11.12
CA TRP A 296 4.18 -7.96 -10.76
C TRP A 296 4.68 -6.51 -10.78
N ILE A 297 4.15 -5.67 -11.68
CA ILE A 297 4.41 -4.22 -11.66
C ILE A 297 3.82 -3.56 -10.40
N GLN A 298 2.71 -4.06 -9.85
CA GLN A 298 2.16 -3.53 -8.60
C GLN A 298 3.00 -3.92 -7.38
N LEU A 299 3.61 -5.11 -7.38
CA LEU A 299 4.60 -5.49 -6.37
C LEU A 299 5.83 -4.57 -6.42
N TYR A 300 6.34 -4.31 -7.62
CA TYR A 300 7.38 -3.29 -7.83
C TYR A 300 6.95 -1.93 -7.26
N LYS A 301 5.74 -1.47 -7.61
CA LYS A 301 5.21 -0.17 -7.19
C LYS A 301 5.08 -0.04 -5.68
N VAL A 302 4.51 -1.01 -4.98
CA VAL A 302 4.36 -0.94 -3.52
C VAL A 302 5.73 -0.97 -2.83
N ALA A 303 6.67 -1.78 -3.31
CA ALA A 303 8.03 -1.81 -2.79
C ALA A 303 8.83 -0.54 -3.12
N SER A 304 8.46 0.20 -4.16
CA SER A 304 9.02 1.53 -4.41
C SER A 304 8.34 2.64 -3.64
N ALA A 305 7.14 2.41 -3.09
CA ALA A 305 6.32 3.43 -2.45
C ALA A 305 6.19 3.29 -0.92
N ALA A 306 6.49 2.12 -0.35
CA ALA A 306 6.34 1.85 1.08
C ALA A 306 7.59 1.23 1.72
N ARG A 307 7.78 1.52 3.00
CA ARG A 307 8.64 0.84 3.97
C ARG A 307 7.94 0.94 5.32
N ARG A 308 8.16 -0.01 6.23
CA ARG A 308 7.58 0.03 7.58
C ARG A 308 7.78 1.38 8.28
N GLU A 309 8.96 1.97 8.21
CA GLU A 309 9.29 3.23 8.89
C GLU A 309 9.08 4.48 8.01
N ALA A 310 8.66 4.32 6.75
CA ALA A 310 8.26 5.44 5.92
C ALA A 310 6.91 6.00 6.38
N PRO A 311 6.57 7.26 6.02
CA PRO A 311 5.20 7.73 6.11
C PRO A 311 4.22 6.75 5.46
N VAL A 312 2.99 6.67 6.00
CA VAL A 312 1.87 6.05 5.27
C VAL A 312 1.77 6.72 3.91
N MET A 313 1.43 5.95 2.88
CA MET A 313 1.42 6.47 1.52
C MET A 313 0.39 7.59 1.44
N ALA A 314 0.84 8.76 0.98
CA ALA A 314 -0.07 9.77 0.47
C ALA A 314 -0.60 9.28 -0.88
N THR A 315 -1.66 9.90 -1.40
CA THR A 315 -2.32 9.46 -2.65
C THR A 315 -1.38 9.30 -3.86
N SER A 316 -0.26 10.03 -3.92
CA SER A 316 0.75 9.93 -5.00
C SER A 316 1.98 9.09 -4.65
N GLY A 317 1.99 8.43 -3.48
CA GLY A 317 3.15 7.75 -2.92
C GLY A 317 4.34 8.72 -2.72
N PRO A 318 5.58 8.29 -3.04
CA PRO A 318 6.73 9.19 -3.03
C PRO A 318 6.76 10.13 -4.25
N TRP A 319 6.03 9.85 -5.33
CA TRP A 319 6.10 10.56 -6.61
C TRP A 319 5.13 11.75 -6.70
N LEU A 320 5.26 12.69 -5.77
CA LEU A 320 4.41 13.89 -5.75
C LEU A 320 4.49 14.64 -7.09
N GLU A 321 3.32 14.87 -7.66
CA GLU A 321 3.08 15.68 -8.85
C GLU A 321 1.92 16.63 -8.52
N ASN A 322 1.66 17.62 -9.37
CA ASN A 322 0.54 18.54 -9.16
C ASN A 322 -0.79 17.77 -8.93
N THR A 323 -1.44 17.98 -7.78
CA THR A 323 -2.58 17.17 -7.33
C THR A 323 -3.48 17.95 -6.36
N PRO A 324 -4.80 17.73 -6.37
CA PRO A 324 -5.68 18.29 -5.35
C PRO A 324 -5.60 17.53 -4.03
N TRP A 325 -4.94 16.37 -3.96
CA TRP A 325 -4.93 15.48 -2.78
C TRP A 325 -3.53 15.28 -2.17
N PRO A 326 -2.83 16.34 -1.70
CA PRO A 326 -1.43 16.25 -1.29
C PRO A 326 -1.21 15.66 0.12
N ALA A 327 -2.11 14.79 0.59
CA ALA A 327 -2.13 14.25 1.96
C ALA A 327 -2.42 12.74 1.97
N THR A 328 -2.40 12.15 3.18
CA THR A 328 -2.85 10.78 3.42
C THR A 328 -4.38 10.76 3.56
N TRP A 329 -5.07 9.79 2.95
CA TRP A 329 -6.54 9.73 2.89
C TRP A 329 -7.11 8.45 3.54
N TRP A 330 -7.88 8.59 4.61
CA TRP A 330 -8.24 7.50 5.52
C TRP A 330 -9.65 6.92 5.34
N ASN A 331 -10.45 7.50 4.45
CA ASN A 331 -11.84 7.09 4.22
C ASN A 331 -12.01 6.11 3.04
N LEU A 332 -10.90 5.57 2.51
CA LEU A 332 -10.82 4.51 1.49
C LEU A 332 -9.34 4.19 1.15
N ASN A 333 -8.56 5.21 0.82
CA ASN A 333 -7.32 5.03 0.04
C ASN A 333 -6.26 4.21 0.76
N VAL A 334 -5.92 4.59 2.00
CA VAL A 334 -4.91 3.86 2.80
C VAL A 334 -5.27 2.39 2.96
N GLN A 335 -6.55 2.06 3.07
CA GLN A 335 -6.97 0.66 3.18
C GLN A 335 -6.59 -0.12 1.92
N LEU A 336 -6.91 0.43 0.74
CA LEU A 336 -6.65 -0.17 -0.58
C LEU A 336 -5.15 -0.29 -0.89
N GLU A 337 -4.35 0.71 -0.49
CA GLU A 337 -2.90 0.76 -0.71
C GLU A 337 -2.14 -0.43 -0.10
N TYR A 338 -2.63 -0.95 1.03
CA TYR A 338 -1.89 -1.91 1.85
C TYR A 338 -2.52 -3.31 1.92
N TRP A 339 -3.64 -3.61 1.27
CA TRP A 339 -4.18 -4.99 1.33
C TRP A 339 -3.30 -6.00 0.60
N LEU A 340 -2.63 -5.60 -0.48
CA LEU A 340 -1.88 -6.54 -1.31
C LEU A 340 -0.68 -7.17 -0.58
N ILE A 341 -0.13 -6.49 0.44
CA ILE A 341 1.09 -6.93 1.16
C ILE A 341 0.82 -8.14 2.06
N HIS A 342 -0.45 -8.39 2.40
CA HIS A 342 -0.86 -9.54 3.19
C HIS A 342 -0.70 -10.85 2.40
N GLY A 343 -1.40 -10.97 1.26
CA GLY A 343 -1.36 -12.19 0.44
C GLY A 343 -0.03 -12.42 -0.27
N SER A 344 0.64 -11.34 -0.72
CA SER A 344 1.92 -11.40 -1.42
C SER A 344 3.14 -11.64 -0.51
N ASN A 345 2.93 -11.81 0.81
CA ASN A 345 3.99 -12.10 1.78
C ASN A 345 5.01 -10.95 1.97
N HIS A 346 4.53 -9.70 2.02
CA HIS A 346 5.34 -8.48 2.06
C HIS A 346 5.06 -7.55 3.26
N LEU A 347 4.83 -8.14 4.44
CA LEU A 347 4.47 -7.39 5.65
C LEU A 347 5.58 -6.49 6.20
N GLU A 348 6.81 -6.61 5.70
CA GLU A 348 7.89 -5.63 5.93
C GLU A 348 7.57 -4.22 5.39
N LEU A 349 6.53 -4.09 4.56
CA LEU A 349 6.07 -2.82 4.01
C LEU A 349 4.96 -2.15 4.83
N ASP A 350 4.48 -2.75 5.93
CA ASP A 350 3.34 -2.24 6.70
C ASP A 350 3.66 -0.95 7.50
N ALA A 351 3.51 0.19 6.84
CA ALA A 351 3.62 1.52 7.45
C ALA A 351 2.37 1.92 8.26
N VAL A 352 1.21 1.33 7.98
CA VAL A 352 -0.06 1.67 8.65
C VAL A 352 0.01 1.27 10.12
N SER A 353 0.38 0.03 10.41
CA SER A 353 0.54 -0.46 11.78
C SER A 353 1.61 0.33 12.53
N TYR A 354 2.71 0.69 11.87
CA TYR A 354 3.80 1.47 12.46
C TYR A 354 3.34 2.89 12.81
N ALA A 355 2.69 3.60 11.90
CA ALA A 355 2.25 4.98 12.12
C ALA A 355 1.16 5.06 13.20
N LEU A 356 0.16 4.16 13.15
CA LEU A 356 -0.90 4.11 14.16
C LEU A 356 -0.35 3.80 15.55
N ASP A 357 0.72 2.99 15.65
CA ASP A 357 1.41 2.74 16.92
C ASP A 357 2.23 3.95 17.40
N LYS A 358 3.02 4.54 16.50
CA LYS A 358 3.95 5.61 16.83
C LYS A 358 3.25 6.92 17.21
N TYR A 359 2.12 7.23 16.57
CA TYR A 359 1.45 8.53 16.68
C TYR A 359 0.09 8.46 17.41
N ARG A 360 -0.13 7.47 18.29
CA ARG A 360 -1.40 7.28 19.04
C ARG A 360 -1.90 8.51 19.80
N ALA A 361 -0.97 9.31 20.32
CA ALA A 361 -1.31 10.54 21.04
C ALA A 361 -2.09 11.50 20.13
N ASN A 362 -1.70 11.61 18.86
CA ASN A 362 -2.35 12.48 17.88
C ASN A 362 -3.77 11.99 17.53
N LEU A 363 -4.01 10.68 17.54
CA LEU A 363 -5.35 10.11 17.37
C LEU A 363 -6.29 10.45 18.54
N THR A 364 -5.75 10.84 19.68
CA THR A 364 -6.51 11.23 20.88
C THR A 364 -6.75 12.73 20.93
N SER A 365 -5.68 13.51 20.73
CA SER A 365 -5.71 14.96 20.93
C SER A 365 -6.65 15.69 19.98
N GLN A 366 -6.99 15.05 18.85
CA GLN A 366 -7.89 15.58 17.84
C GLN A 366 -9.36 15.20 18.06
N VAL A 367 -9.66 14.29 18.99
CA VAL A 367 -11.03 13.98 19.39
C VAL A 367 -11.58 15.14 20.22
N ALA A 368 -12.89 15.40 20.16
CA ALA A 368 -13.55 16.40 20.99
C ALA A 368 -13.23 16.21 22.48
N GLN A 369 -12.94 17.31 23.19
CA GLN A 369 -12.48 17.31 24.60
C GLN A 369 -13.28 16.38 25.53
N PRO A 370 -14.64 16.32 25.47
CA PRO A 370 -15.41 15.44 26.35
C PRO A 370 -15.12 13.94 26.18
N TYR A 371 -14.59 13.51 25.04
CA TYR A 371 -14.37 12.09 24.72
C TYR A 371 -12.88 11.70 24.76
N GLN A 372 -11.95 12.65 24.87
CA GLN A 372 -10.50 12.38 24.79
C GLN A 372 -10.00 11.36 25.82
N ALA A 373 -10.65 11.28 27.00
CA ALA A 373 -10.25 10.40 28.09
C ALA A 373 -10.25 8.92 27.70
N ASP A 374 -11.17 8.49 26.83
CA ASP A 374 -11.36 7.07 26.51
C ASP A 374 -11.50 6.77 25.01
N SER A 375 -11.44 7.80 24.16
CA SER A 375 -11.73 7.69 22.73
C SER A 375 -10.55 8.11 21.85
N ALA A 376 -10.49 7.55 20.65
CA ALA A 376 -9.55 7.89 19.59
C ALA A 376 -10.29 7.97 18.26
N GLY A 377 -9.84 8.84 17.37
CA GLY A 377 -10.37 8.98 16.02
C GLY A 377 -9.28 9.38 15.04
N ILE A 378 -9.58 9.24 13.76
CA ILE A 378 -8.72 9.75 12.69
C ILE A 378 -9.60 10.56 11.72
N PRO A 379 -9.16 11.77 11.32
CA PRO A 379 -9.88 12.60 10.36
C PRO A 379 -9.89 11.94 8.97
N ARG A 380 -10.57 12.57 8.00
CA ARG A 380 -10.49 12.14 6.59
C ARG A 380 -9.05 12.16 6.08
N THR A 381 -8.30 13.20 6.45
CA THR A 381 -6.99 13.49 5.88
C THR A 381 -5.97 13.84 6.96
N THR A 382 -4.74 13.37 6.79
CA THR A 382 -3.65 13.67 7.71
C THR A 382 -2.32 13.93 7.02
N ASP A 383 -1.43 14.59 7.75
CA ASP A 383 0.00 14.58 7.51
C ASP A 383 0.64 13.22 7.88
N MET A 384 1.98 13.11 7.80
CA MET A 384 2.69 11.87 8.13
C MET A 384 2.67 11.49 9.63
N THR A 385 2.26 12.41 10.50
CA THR A 385 2.13 12.20 11.95
C THR A 385 0.68 12.01 12.40
N LEU A 386 -0.24 11.80 11.45
CA LEU A 386 -1.66 11.55 11.67
C LEU A 386 -2.45 12.78 12.16
N LEU A 387 -1.97 13.99 11.90
CA LEU A 387 -2.64 15.25 12.25
C LEU A 387 -3.38 15.85 11.05
N ASN A 388 -4.58 16.40 11.31
CA ASN A 388 -5.33 17.21 10.35
C ASN A 388 -4.91 18.69 10.38
N GLY A 389 -4.46 19.21 11.53
CA GLY A 389 -4.39 20.66 11.76
C GLY A 389 -5.79 21.29 11.91
N VAL A 390 -5.93 22.55 11.49
CA VAL A 390 -7.19 23.28 11.49
C VAL A 390 -8.18 22.63 10.53
N SER A 391 -9.45 22.64 10.92
CA SER A 391 -10.54 22.07 10.13
C SER A 391 -11.41 23.16 9.55
N ASN A 392 -11.56 23.15 8.23
CA ASN A 392 -12.51 23.97 7.48
C ASN A 392 -12.85 23.27 6.16
N PRO A 393 -13.93 23.65 5.45
CA PRO A 393 -14.42 22.93 4.29
C PRO A 393 -13.41 22.71 3.14
N THR A 394 -12.35 23.53 3.06
CA THR A 394 -11.34 23.42 2.00
C THR A 394 -10.04 22.76 2.44
N SER A 395 -9.76 22.72 3.76
CA SER A 395 -8.43 22.42 4.32
C SER A 395 -8.32 21.09 5.07
N GLY A 396 -9.45 20.43 5.34
CA GLY A 396 -9.50 19.13 6.03
C GLY A 396 -10.75 18.97 6.89
N PHE A 397 -11.15 17.74 7.18
CA PHE A 397 -12.36 17.42 7.96
C PHE A 397 -11.97 16.88 9.34
N PRO A 398 -12.54 17.42 10.44
CA PRO A 398 -12.15 17.05 11.80
C PRO A 398 -12.69 15.68 12.20
N VAL A 399 -12.14 15.13 13.29
CA VAL A 399 -12.86 14.18 14.15
C VAL A 399 -13.86 14.99 14.98
N GLY A 400 -15.17 14.79 14.77
CA GLY A 400 -16.23 15.62 15.37
C GLY A 400 -17.19 14.85 16.27
N ILE A 401 -18.30 15.44 16.68
CA ILE A 401 -19.41 14.71 17.32
C ILE A 401 -20.57 14.66 16.31
N PRO A 402 -21.02 13.46 15.88
CA PRO A 402 -22.11 13.38 14.89
C PRO A 402 -23.42 13.92 15.45
N GLY A 403 -24.30 14.40 14.56
CA GLY A 403 -25.60 14.96 14.93
C GLY A 403 -25.60 16.36 15.57
N GLN A 404 -24.45 17.04 15.68
CA GLN A 404 -24.34 18.39 16.26
C GLN A 404 -24.07 19.45 15.20
N ASP A 405 -22.82 19.52 14.73
CA ASP A 405 -22.34 20.59 13.85
C ASP A 405 -22.13 20.13 12.40
N THR A 406 -22.09 21.11 11.49
CA THR A 406 -21.68 20.89 10.09
C THR A 406 -20.24 21.37 9.87
N PRO A 407 -19.45 20.69 9.03
CA PRO A 407 -19.77 19.46 8.32
C PRO A 407 -19.86 18.24 9.26
N THR A 408 -20.80 17.34 8.99
CA THR A 408 -20.96 16.11 9.76
C THR A 408 -19.70 15.24 9.65
N PRO A 409 -19.17 14.72 10.77
CA PRO A 409 -17.91 14.00 10.77
C PRO A 409 -18.01 12.60 10.16
N GLU A 410 -16.90 12.13 9.59
CA GLU A 410 -16.68 10.73 9.28
C GLU A 410 -16.17 10.02 10.54
N VAL A 411 -16.99 9.15 11.11
CA VAL A 411 -16.72 8.58 12.43
C VAL A 411 -15.86 7.30 12.32
N GLY A 412 -16.13 6.45 11.33
CA GLY A 412 -15.53 5.13 11.21
C GLY A 412 -14.08 5.04 10.71
N ASN A 413 -13.45 6.14 10.30
CA ASN A 413 -12.15 6.08 9.60
C ASN A 413 -11.06 5.35 10.41
N LEU A 414 -10.98 5.55 11.74
CA LEU A 414 -9.97 4.88 12.55
C LEU A 414 -10.29 3.39 12.70
N THR A 415 -11.56 3.05 12.91
CA THR A 415 -12.01 1.66 12.99
C THR A 415 -11.69 0.92 11.70
N TRP A 416 -11.89 1.54 10.53
CA TRP A 416 -11.52 0.92 9.27
C TRP A 416 -10.00 0.82 9.07
N ALA A 417 -9.22 1.84 9.44
CA ALA A 417 -7.76 1.76 9.43
C ALA A 417 -7.23 0.62 10.33
N LEU A 418 -7.88 0.37 11.47
CA LEU A 418 -7.54 -0.74 12.36
C LEU A 418 -7.92 -2.11 11.78
N HIS A 419 -8.80 -2.18 10.79
CA HIS A 419 -9.01 -3.41 10.02
C HIS A 419 -7.73 -3.81 9.26
N ASN A 420 -6.97 -2.85 8.70
CA ASN A 420 -5.68 -3.15 8.08
C ASN A 420 -4.66 -3.68 9.11
N VAL A 421 -4.66 -3.15 10.34
CA VAL A 421 -3.83 -3.66 11.44
C VAL A 421 -4.26 -5.08 11.84
N TRP A 422 -5.56 -5.34 11.88
CA TRP A 422 -6.11 -6.69 12.09
C TRP A 422 -5.64 -7.65 11.01
N LEU A 423 -5.72 -7.28 9.73
CA LEU A 423 -5.21 -8.11 8.64
C LEU A 423 -3.71 -8.41 8.84
N SER A 424 -2.88 -7.41 9.17
CA SER A 424 -1.46 -7.64 9.47
C SER A 424 -1.26 -8.58 10.67
N TYR A 425 -2.04 -8.44 11.74
CA TYR A 425 -2.04 -9.38 12.85
C TYR A 425 -2.44 -10.78 12.39
N ARG A 426 -3.53 -10.94 11.65
CA ARG A 426 -4.01 -12.26 11.23
C ARG A 426 -3.03 -12.98 10.32
N HIS A 427 -2.28 -12.26 9.51
CA HIS A 427 -1.29 -12.84 8.59
C HIS A 427 0.07 -13.12 9.26
N THR A 428 0.37 -12.54 10.44
CA THR A 428 1.60 -12.79 11.22
C THR A 428 1.38 -13.60 12.48
N MET A 429 0.16 -13.57 13.00
CA MET A 429 -0.21 -13.92 14.37
C MET A 429 0.65 -13.21 15.45
N ASP A 430 1.21 -12.03 15.15
CA ASP A 430 2.04 -11.29 16.10
C ASP A 430 1.21 -10.72 17.27
N ARG A 431 1.40 -11.30 18.45
CA ARG A 431 0.72 -10.89 19.68
C ARG A 431 1.10 -9.48 20.12
N LYS A 432 2.31 -8.98 19.78
CA LYS A 432 2.70 -7.59 20.07
C LYS A 432 1.85 -6.62 19.25
N LEU A 433 1.60 -6.94 17.98
CA LEU A 433 0.71 -6.13 17.14
C LEU A 433 -0.74 -6.18 17.67
N LEU A 434 -1.24 -7.36 18.05
CA LEU A 434 -2.59 -7.51 18.59
C LEU A 434 -2.80 -6.71 19.89
N TYR A 435 -1.99 -6.98 20.92
CA TYR A 435 -2.19 -6.43 22.25
C TYR A 435 -1.51 -5.08 22.47
N GLY A 436 -0.41 -4.81 21.78
CA GLY A 436 0.29 -3.53 21.82
C GLY A 436 -0.34 -2.49 20.91
N THR A 437 -0.93 -2.88 19.77
CA THR A 437 -1.46 -1.94 18.78
C THR A 437 -2.95 -1.99 18.56
N LEU A 438 -3.45 -3.08 18.01
CA LEU A 438 -4.82 -3.17 17.58
C LEU A 438 -5.79 -2.99 18.75
N PHE A 439 -5.66 -3.83 19.78
CA PHE A 439 -6.59 -3.87 20.90
C PHE A 439 -6.78 -2.51 21.61
N PRO A 440 -5.73 -1.81 22.09
CA PRO A 440 -5.91 -0.55 22.79
C PRO A 440 -6.49 0.55 21.91
N LEU A 441 -6.17 0.60 20.61
CA LEU A 441 -6.75 1.60 19.71
C LEU A 441 -8.19 1.26 19.33
N LEU A 442 -8.49 -0.01 19.04
CA LEU A 442 -9.83 -0.45 18.67
C LEU A 442 -10.81 -0.25 19.83
N ARG A 443 -10.37 -0.52 21.06
CA ARG A 443 -11.16 -0.25 22.27
C ARG A 443 -11.58 1.22 22.33
N ARG A 444 -10.66 2.14 22.03
CA ARG A 444 -10.93 3.59 22.05
C ARG A 444 -11.73 4.07 20.84
N ALA A 445 -11.52 3.47 19.67
CA ALA A 445 -12.33 3.74 18.47
C ALA A 445 -13.79 3.29 18.67
N ILE A 446 -14.03 2.17 19.37
CA ILE A 446 -15.39 1.74 19.73
C ILE A 446 -15.98 2.57 20.85
N ASN A 447 -15.20 2.96 21.87
CA ASN A 447 -15.68 3.88 22.92
C ASN A 447 -16.19 5.20 22.35
N TYR A 448 -15.54 5.72 21.30
CA TYR A 448 -16.00 6.90 20.58
C TYR A 448 -17.47 6.76 20.14
N TYR A 449 -17.84 5.64 19.50
CA TYR A 449 -19.23 5.33 19.15
C TYR A 449 -20.17 5.22 20.35
N LEU A 450 -19.69 4.67 21.48
CA LEU A 450 -20.53 4.48 22.67
C LEU A 450 -21.04 5.80 23.28
N HIS A 451 -20.39 6.93 22.98
CA HIS A 451 -20.84 8.25 23.46
C HIS A 451 -22.10 8.77 22.79
N PHE A 452 -22.44 8.26 21.60
CA PHE A 452 -23.58 8.75 20.81
C PHE A 452 -24.45 7.63 20.21
N LEU A 453 -24.22 6.36 20.58
CA LEU A 453 -25.21 5.30 20.40
C LEU A 453 -26.32 5.46 21.45
N ALA A 454 -27.56 5.57 20.99
CA ALA A 454 -28.72 5.75 21.87
C ALA A 454 -29.88 4.83 21.47
N PRO A 455 -30.70 4.34 22.42
CA PRO A 455 -31.91 3.60 22.10
C PRO A 455 -32.89 4.45 21.27
N GLY A 456 -33.40 3.89 20.17
CA GLY A 456 -34.49 4.44 19.38
C GLY A 456 -35.87 3.99 19.87
N PRO A 457 -36.96 4.43 19.20
CA PRO A 457 -38.33 4.04 19.55
C PRO A 457 -38.61 2.53 19.45
N ASP A 458 -37.80 1.79 18.69
CA ASP A 458 -37.87 0.33 18.53
C ASP A 458 -37.10 -0.44 19.62
N GLY A 459 -36.48 0.28 20.57
CA GLY A 459 -35.66 -0.27 21.63
C GLY A 459 -34.24 -0.70 21.20
N ARG A 460 -33.86 -0.50 19.93
CA ARG A 460 -32.52 -0.80 19.41
C ARG A 460 -31.60 0.40 19.53
N LEU A 461 -30.28 0.19 19.49
CA LEU A 461 -29.30 1.26 19.46
C LEU A 461 -29.17 1.82 18.04
N HIS A 462 -29.33 3.13 17.93
CA HIS A 462 -29.20 3.92 16.70
C HIS A 462 -28.04 4.92 16.79
N LEU A 463 -27.53 5.30 15.62
CA LEU A 463 -26.61 6.40 15.44
C LEU A 463 -27.38 7.66 15.03
N PRO A 464 -26.98 8.84 15.54
CA PRO A 464 -27.42 10.11 14.97
C PRO A 464 -26.90 10.25 13.52
N PRO A 465 -27.32 11.30 12.80
CA PRO A 465 -26.78 11.59 11.47
C PRO A 465 -25.24 11.61 11.44
N THR A 466 -24.69 10.71 10.63
CA THR A 466 -23.26 10.52 10.33
C THR A 466 -23.03 10.76 8.83
N PHE A 467 -21.76 10.71 8.39
CA PHE A 467 -21.38 10.90 6.99
C PHE A 467 -20.86 9.60 6.38
N SER A 468 -21.54 9.11 5.33
CA SER A 468 -21.04 7.99 4.52
C SER A 468 -20.07 8.51 3.44
N PRO A 469 -18.78 8.13 3.50
CA PRO A 469 -17.78 8.66 2.56
C PRO A 469 -18.10 8.27 1.10
N GLU A 470 -18.06 9.17 0.13
CA GLU A 470 -18.33 10.62 0.20
C GLU A 470 -19.66 10.96 -0.49
N TYR A 471 -20.76 10.28 -0.12
CA TYR A 471 -22.02 10.32 -0.87
C TYR A 471 -22.69 11.72 -0.88
N GLY A 472 -22.35 12.55 0.11
CA GLY A 472 -22.73 13.97 0.17
C GLY A 472 -24.10 14.24 0.79
N VAL A 473 -24.74 13.21 1.36
CA VAL A 473 -25.99 13.33 2.13
C VAL A 473 -25.76 12.66 3.48
N ASN A 474 -26.01 13.40 4.56
CA ASN A 474 -25.93 12.87 5.92
C ASN A 474 -27.12 11.96 6.20
N ALA A 475 -26.91 10.88 6.92
CA ALA A 475 -27.97 9.96 7.30
C ALA A 475 -27.73 9.41 8.71
N PRO A 476 -28.78 9.21 9.53
CA PRO A 476 -28.65 8.33 10.69
C PRO A 476 -28.32 6.92 10.22
N ASP A 477 -27.72 6.13 11.11
CA ASP A 477 -27.49 4.70 10.87
C ASP A 477 -26.77 4.39 9.54
N CYS A 478 -25.75 5.19 9.19
CA CYS A 478 -24.96 4.93 7.98
C CYS A 478 -24.37 3.51 8.01
N ASN A 479 -24.58 2.74 6.93
CA ASN A 479 -24.07 1.36 6.84
C ASN A 479 -22.54 1.28 6.96
N TYR A 480 -21.84 2.36 6.59
CA TYR A 480 -20.41 2.54 6.84
C TYR A 480 -20.05 2.33 8.32
N ASP A 481 -20.69 3.10 9.20
CA ASP A 481 -20.43 3.08 10.64
C ASP A 481 -20.99 1.82 11.30
N LEU A 482 -22.21 1.40 10.94
CA LEU A 482 -22.83 0.19 11.46
C LEU A 482 -22.01 -1.07 11.20
N SER A 483 -21.33 -1.13 10.05
CA SER A 483 -20.45 -2.25 9.70
C SER A 483 -19.19 -2.26 10.55
N LEU A 484 -18.60 -1.09 10.76
CA LEU A 484 -17.37 -0.92 11.53
C LEU A 484 -17.59 -1.14 13.03
N ILE A 485 -18.73 -0.72 13.58
CA ILE A 485 -19.11 -1.00 14.97
C ILE A 485 -19.24 -2.51 15.21
N ARG A 486 -19.95 -3.23 14.31
CA ARG A 486 -20.12 -4.68 14.42
C ARG A 486 -18.78 -5.41 14.36
N TRP A 487 -17.97 -5.09 13.36
CA TRP A 487 -16.64 -5.67 13.22
C TRP A 487 -15.76 -5.38 14.45
N GLY A 488 -15.72 -4.14 14.93
CA GLY A 488 -14.88 -3.75 16.06
C GLY A 488 -15.32 -4.41 17.37
N CYS A 489 -16.62 -4.44 17.68
CA CYS A 489 -17.14 -5.14 18.86
C CYS A 489 -16.85 -6.66 18.81
N LYS A 490 -17.04 -7.32 17.66
CA LYS A 490 -16.70 -8.74 17.50
C LYS A 490 -15.21 -8.98 17.72
N THR A 491 -14.36 -8.17 17.11
CA THR A 491 -12.90 -8.29 17.21
C THR A 491 -12.40 -8.05 18.65
N LEU A 492 -12.98 -7.08 19.36
CA LEU A 492 -12.67 -6.84 20.78
C LEU A 492 -13.07 -8.02 21.67
N LEU A 493 -14.26 -8.59 21.45
CA LEU A 493 -14.72 -9.78 22.18
C LEU A 493 -13.90 -11.03 21.88
N GLN A 494 -13.43 -11.19 20.63
CA GLN A 494 -12.51 -12.26 20.25
C GLN A 494 -11.14 -12.10 20.90
N THR A 495 -10.66 -10.85 21.04
CA THR A 495 -9.30 -10.55 21.53
C THR A 495 -9.21 -10.57 23.06
N ALA A 496 -10.21 -10.01 23.74
CA ALA A 496 -10.24 -9.84 25.18
C ALA A 496 -11.68 -10.02 25.74
N PRO A 497 -12.21 -11.26 25.77
CA PRO A 497 -13.57 -11.53 26.23
C PRO A 497 -13.84 -11.20 27.71
N GLY A 498 -12.76 -11.02 28.50
CA GLY A 498 -12.78 -10.64 29.91
C GLY A 498 -12.55 -9.15 30.19
N ASP A 499 -12.46 -8.29 29.17
CA ASP A 499 -12.36 -6.83 29.39
C ASP A 499 -13.62 -6.30 30.13
N PRO A 500 -13.49 -5.32 31.04
CA PRO A 500 -14.63 -4.73 31.74
C PRO A 500 -15.73 -4.16 30.82
N LEU A 501 -15.41 -3.80 29.57
CA LEU A 501 -16.35 -3.32 28.57
C LEU A 501 -17.00 -4.44 27.74
N ALA A 502 -16.56 -5.70 27.88
CA ALA A 502 -17.12 -6.83 27.14
C ALA A 502 -18.65 -6.97 27.27
N PRO A 503 -19.29 -6.74 28.44
CA PRO A 503 -20.75 -6.69 28.53
C PRO A 503 -21.39 -5.61 27.65
N LYS A 504 -20.76 -4.42 27.55
CA LYS A 504 -21.27 -3.34 26.68
C LYS A 504 -21.15 -3.72 25.20
N TRP A 505 -20.01 -4.29 24.78
CA TRP A 505 -19.83 -4.74 23.39
C TRP A 505 -20.84 -5.83 23.00
N ARG A 506 -21.11 -6.79 23.90
CA ARG A 506 -22.16 -7.79 23.71
C ARG A 506 -23.55 -7.15 23.58
N ASN A 507 -23.87 -6.18 24.44
CA ASN A 507 -25.13 -5.45 24.35
C ASN A 507 -25.25 -4.70 23.01
N VAL A 508 -24.19 -4.03 22.57
CA VAL A 508 -24.17 -3.36 21.25
C VAL A 508 -24.47 -4.35 20.15
N LEU A 509 -23.77 -5.49 20.07
CA LEU A 509 -24.03 -6.49 19.03
C LEU A 509 -25.45 -7.07 19.08
N ALA A 510 -26.03 -7.20 20.28
CA ALA A 510 -27.37 -7.75 20.46
C ALA A 510 -28.49 -6.76 20.15
N THR A 511 -28.23 -5.44 20.27
CA THR A 511 -29.27 -4.42 20.22
C THR A 511 -29.05 -3.34 19.16
N LEU A 512 -27.93 -3.33 18.44
CA LEU A 512 -27.71 -2.39 17.32
C LEU A 512 -28.78 -2.58 16.24
N VAL A 513 -29.29 -1.47 15.69
CA VAL A 513 -30.22 -1.48 14.56
C VAL A 513 -29.67 -2.29 13.39
N ASP A 514 -30.53 -3.04 12.71
CA ASP A 514 -30.17 -3.78 11.50
C ASP A 514 -29.66 -2.83 10.41
N TYR A 515 -28.86 -3.35 9.47
CA TYR A 515 -28.38 -2.54 8.34
C TYR A 515 -29.55 -1.98 7.53
N PRO A 516 -29.69 -0.65 7.37
CA PRO A 516 -30.72 -0.10 6.50
C PRO A 516 -30.60 -0.65 5.07
N ALA A 517 -31.70 -1.17 4.55
CA ALA A 517 -31.81 -1.74 3.22
C ALA A 517 -33.22 -1.51 2.66
N ASP A 518 -33.33 -1.45 1.34
CA ASP A 518 -34.59 -1.36 0.60
C ASP A 518 -34.64 -2.40 -0.54
N ALA A 519 -35.61 -2.27 -1.45
CA ALA A 519 -35.75 -3.17 -2.60
C ALA A 519 -34.54 -3.19 -3.55
N ASN A 520 -33.67 -2.17 -3.46
CA ASN A 520 -32.44 -2.04 -4.24
C ASN A 520 -31.18 -2.48 -3.47
N GLY A 521 -31.35 -3.09 -2.29
CA GLY A 521 -30.24 -3.58 -1.46
C GLY A 521 -29.87 -2.61 -0.34
N TYR A 522 -28.60 -2.61 0.07
CA TYR A 522 -28.14 -1.78 1.18
C TYR A 522 -28.21 -0.29 0.87
N MET A 523 -28.80 0.47 1.77
CA MET A 523 -28.92 1.92 1.69
C MET A 523 -27.63 2.61 2.15
N ILE A 524 -27.51 3.93 1.95
CA ILE A 524 -26.40 4.71 2.50
C ILE A 524 -26.51 4.77 4.03
N GLY A 525 -27.71 5.04 4.53
CA GLY A 525 -28.13 5.02 5.92
C GLY A 525 -29.65 5.06 6.00
N ALA A 526 -30.21 5.09 7.20
CA ALA A 526 -31.66 5.06 7.39
C ALA A 526 -32.34 6.25 6.68
N GLY A 527 -33.32 5.92 5.82
CA GLY A 527 -34.05 6.91 5.02
C GLY A 527 -33.30 7.48 3.80
N VAL A 528 -32.04 7.09 3.56
CA VAL A 528 -31.23 7.58 2.43
C VAL A 528 -30.83 6.43 1.50
N PRO A 529 -31.59 6.16 0.42
CA PRO A 529 -31.26 5.11 -0.53
C PRO A 529 -30.01 5.44 -1.35
N PHE A 530 -29.37 4.40 -1.89
CA PHE A 530 -28.41 4.58 -2.97
C PHE A 530 -29.20 4.90 -4.26
N ALA A 531 -29.21 6.17 -4.66
CA ALA A 531 -30.12 6.73 -5.67
C ALA A 531 -29.40 7.57 -6.74
N LYS A 532 -28.08 7.66 -6.70
CA LYS A 532 -27.24 8.31 -7.71
C LYS A 532 -25.91 7.58 -7.85
N SER A 533 -25.29 7.72 -9.02
CA SER A 533 -23.93 7.21 -9.24
C SER A 533 -22.95 7.75 -8.23
N HIS A 534 -22.16 6.86 -7.64
CA HIS A 534 -21.12 7.20 -6.69
C HIS A 534 -20.02 6.14 -6.68
N ARG A 535 -18.77 6.60 -6.67
CA ARG A 535 -17.58 5.74 -6.74
C ARG A 535 -17.33 4.89 -5.49
N HIS A 536 -17.69 5.37 -4.29
CA HIS A 536 -17.42 4.64 -3.03
C HIS A 536 -18.46 3.54 -2.75
N TYR A 537 -17.98 2.44 -2.16
CA TYR A 537 -18.78 1.33 -1.66
C TYR A 537 -18.86 1.27 -0.13
N SER A 538 -18.81 2.43 0.54
CA SER A 538 -18.84 2.56 2.01
C SER A 538 -20.07 1.91 2.66
N HIS A 539 -21.18 1.79 1.93
CA HIS A 539 -22.42 1.15 2.39
C HIS A 539 -22.39 -0.39 2.27
N LEU A 540 -21.32 -0.95 1.71
CA LEU A 540 -21.13 -2.38 1.43
C LEU A 540 -19.93 -2.98 2.19
N LEU A 541 -19.37 -2.28 3.19
CA LEU A 541 -18.20 -2.76 3.93
C LEU A 541 -18.42 -4.12 4.61
N GLN A 542 -19.63 -4.39 5.07
CA GLN A 542 -20.07 -5.67 5.61
C GLN A 542 -19.94 -6.82 4.60
N ILE A 543 -20.07 -6.54 3.29
CA ILE A 543 -19.82 -7.51 2.22
C ILE A 543 -18.32 -7.62 1.95
N TYR A 544 -17.67 -6.49 1.71
CA TYR A 544 -16.22 -6.41 1.48
C TYR A 544 -15.69 -5.05 1.95
N PRO A 545 -14.62 -4.99 2.76
CA PRO A 545 -13.66 -6.07 3.04
C PRO A 545 -13.87 -6.78 4.38
N LEU A 546 -14.96 -6.51 5.11
CA LEU A 546 -15.12 -7.03 6.49
C LEU A 546 -15.63 -8.48 6.54
N TYR A 547 -16.28 -8.96 5.47
CA TYR A 547 -16.81 -10.32 5.37
C TYR A 547 -17.76 -10.71 6.52
N ASP A 548 -18.57 -9.75 6.99
CA ASP A 548 -19.61 -9.96 7.99
C ASP A 548 -20.91 -10.51 7.36
N VAL A 549 -21.15 -10.18 6.08
CA VAL A 549 -22.26 -10.62 5.24
C VAL A 549 -21.65 -11.27 4.00
N THR A 550 -21.78 -12.58 3.86
CA THR A 550 -21.01 -13.37 2.88
C THR A 550 -21.88 -14.20 1.96
N TRP A 551 -21.36 -14.53 0.78
CA TRP A 551 -22.06 -15.39 -0.19
C TRP A 551 -22.27 -16.84 0.31
N GLU A 552 -21.50 -17.23 1.32
CA GLU A 552 -21.60 -18.55 1.97
C GLU A 552 -22.83 -18.69 2.84
N GLN A 553 -23.44 -17.57 3.24
CA GLN A 553 -24.71 -17.51 3.94
C GLN A 553 -25.83 -17.43 2.88
N PRO A 554 -26.56 -18.53 2.59
CA PRO A 554 -27.55 -18.53 1.52
C PRO A 554 -28.62 -17.43 1.66
N GLU A 555 -28.98 -17.09 2.89
CA GLU A 555 -29.91 -16.03 3.26
C GLU A 555 -29.46 -14.63 2.83
N HIS A 556 -28.15 -14.41 2.63
CA HIS A 556 -27.60 -13.11 2.24
C HIS A 556 -27.36 -12.95 0.74
N ARG A 557 -27.47 -14.04 -0.05
CA ARG A 557 -27.12 -14.01 -1.48
C ARG A 557 -27.93 -12.97 -2.27
N ALA A 558 -29.24 -12.92 -2.03
CA ALA A 558 -30.12 -11.98 -2.72
C ALA A 558 -29.72 -10.52 -2.44
N ILE A 559 -29.49 -10.15 -1.17
CA ILE A 559 -29.13 -8.76 -0.83
C ILE A 559 -27.73 -8.38 -1.32
N ILE A 560 -26.76 -9.31 -1.31
CA ILE A 560 -25.42 -9.09 -1.87
C ILE A 560 -25.52 -8.81 -3.37
N GLU A 561 -26.23 -9.67 -4.10
CA GLU A 561 -26.39 -9.55 -5.55
C GLU A 561 -27.12 -8.27 -5.95
N THR A 562 -28.24 -7.96 -5.30
CA THR A 562 -28.99 -6.73 -5.56
C THR A 562 -28.13 -5.50 -5.26
N SER A 563 -27.44 -5.46 -4.11
CA SER A 563 -26.63 -4.29 -3.72
C SER A 563 -25.45 -4.05 -4.67
N LEU A 564 -24.73 -5.11 -5.05
CA LEU A 564 -23.60 -5.01 -5.99
C LEU A 564 -24.09 -4.52 -7.36
N ASN A 565 -25.13 -5.18 -7.92
CA ASN A 565 -25.65 -4.83 -9.24
C ASN A 565 -26.22 -3.41 -9.26
N HIS A 566 -26.92 -3.00 -8.20
CA HIS A 566 -27.47 -1.65 -8.09
C HIS A 566 -26.35 -0.61 -8.03
N TRP A 567 -25.34 -0.81 -7.18
CA TRP A 567 -24.22 0.12 -7.06
C TRP A 567 -23.46 0.31 -8.39
N VAL A 568 -23.04 -0.79 -9.03
CA VAL A 568 -22.25 -0.72 -10.27
C VAL A 568 -23.09 -0.38 -11.49
N GLY A 569 -24.42 -0.55 -11.42
CA GLY A 569 -25.36 -0.20 -12.49
C GLY A 569 -25.61 1.31 -12.62
N PHE A 570 -25.32 2.12 -11.61
CA PHE A 570 -25.37 3.58 -11.72
C PHE A 570 -24.07 4.13 -12.32
N GLU A 571 -24.03 4.25 -13.64
CA GLU A 571 -22.91 4.86 -14.35
C GLU A 571 -22.85 6.40 -14.18
N GLY A 572 -21.68 6.98 -14.47
CA GLY A 572 -21.44 8.44 -14.50
C GLY A 572 -20.33 8.90 -13.56
N ALA A 573 -20.40 8.53 -12.27
CA ALA A 573 -19.44 8.93 -11.24
C ALA A 573 -18.54 7.77 -10.77
N LEU A 574 -18.62 6.60 -11.40
CA LEU A 574 -17.75 5.46 -11.12
C LEU A 574 -16.30 5.79 -11.44
N GLN A 575 -15.37 5.27 -10.63
CA GLN A 575 -13.93 5.46 -10.78
C GLN A 575 -13.22 4.11 -10.70
N GLY A 576 -11.90 4.08 -10.93
CA GLY A 576 -11.12 2.85 -11.02
C GLY A 576 -11.29 1.90 -9.82
N TYR A 577 -11.28 2.41 -8.58
CA TYR A 577 -11.46 1.53 -7.41
C TYR A 577 -12.86 0.91 -7.30
N THR A 578 -13.89 1.48 -7.95
CA THR A 578 -15.22 0.85 -8.06
C THR A 578 -15.06 -0.56 -8.65
N PHE A 579 -14.28 -0.69 -9.71
CA PHE A 579 -14.04 -1.96 -10.39
C PHE A 579 -13.24 -2.95 -9.53
N THR A 580 -12.30 -2.47 -8.72
CA THR A 580 -11.57 -3.34 -7.78
C THR A 580 -12.48 -3.88 -6.66
N GLY A 581 -13.32 -3.03 -6.06
CA GLY A 581 -14.31 -3.46 -5.07
C GLY A 581 -15.31 -4.46 -5.65
N ALA A 582 -15.84 -4.17 -6.85
CA ALA A 582 -16.74 -5.07 -7.57
C ALA A 582 -16.08 -6.42 -7.93
N ALA A 583 -14.79 -6.41 -8.29
CA ALA A 583 -14.02 -7.62 -8.55
C ALA A 583 -13.88 -8.49 -7.30
N SER A 584 -13.47 -7.93 -6.16
CA SER A 584 -13.36 -8.69 -4.90
C SER A 584 -14.72 -9.19 -4.38
N MET A 585 -15.79 -8.39 -4.49
CA MET A 585 -17.14 -8.84 -4.14
C MET A 585 -17.58 -10.00 -5.06
N SER A 586 -17.33 -9.90 -6.37
CA SER A 586 -17.61 -10.97 -7.34
C SER A 586 -16.80 -12.24 -7.06
N ALA A 587 -15.54 -12.09 -6.63
CA ALA A 587 -14.68 -13.20 -6.26
C ALA A 587 -15.23 -13.95 -5.03
N GLN A 588 -15.75 -13.23 -4.02
CA GLN A 588 -16.46 -13.85 -2.90
C GLN A 588 -17.75 -14.57 -3.35
N MET A 589 -18.41 -14.08 -4.39
CA MET A 589 -19.58 -14.72 -5.00
C MET A 589 -19.24 -15.94 -5.87
N LEU A 590 -17.95 -16.33 -5.93
CA LEU A 590 -17.42 -17.40 -6.77
C LEU A 590 -17.54 -17.12 -8.28
N ARG A 591 -17.63 -15.83 -8.67
CA ARG A 591 -17.85 -15.39 -10.06
C ARG A 591 -16.54 -14.91 -10.69
N GLY A 592 -15.66 -15.86 -11.03
CA GLY A 592 -14.33 -15.57 -11.56
C GLY A 592 -14.32 -14.76 -12.85
N ASP A 593 -15.18 -15.10 -13.82
CA ASP A 593 -15.26 -14.36 -15.09
C ASP A 593 -15.73 -12.92 -14.89
N GLN A 594 -16.68 -12.70 -13.97
CA GLN A 594 -17.16 -11.35 -13.64
C GLN A 594 -16.07 -10.52 -12.92
N ALA A 595 -15.30 -11.14 -12.03
CA ALA A 595 -14.17 -10.48 -11.39
C ALA A 595 -13.10 -10.06 -12.42
N ALA A 596 -12.77 -10.95 -13.37
CA ALA A 596 -11.86 -10.64 -14.47
C ALA A 596 -12.39 -9.53 -15.39
N PHE A 597 -13.70 -9.53 -15.67
CA PHE A 597 -14.35 -8.46 -16.44
C PHE A 597 -14.14 -7.09 -15.78
N TYR A 598 -14.40 -6.95 -14.48
CA TYR A 598 -14.20 -5.67 -13.79
C TYR A 598 -12.72 -5.24 -13.78
N LEU A 599 -11.78 -6.16 -13.59
CA LEU A 599 -10.35 -5.83 -13.71
C LEU A 599 -9.96 -5.40 -15.14
N GLY A 600 -10.59 -5.98 -16.15
CA GLY A 600 -10.47 -5.55 -17.55
C GLY A 600 -10.99 -4.14 -17.78
N GLU A 601 -12.18 -3.82 -17.27
CA GLU A 601 -12.77 -2.47 -17.33
C GLU A 601 -11.85 -1.41 -16.70
N LEU A 602 -11.29 -1.72 -15.52
CA LEU A 602 -10.30 -0.87 -14.88
C LEU A 602 -9.10 -0.59 -15.82
N GLN A 603 -8.51 -1.66 -16.36
CA GLN A 603 -7.31 -1.56 -17.19
C GLN A 603 -7.56 -0.78 -18.48
N GLN A 604 -8.71 -0.97 -19.11
CA GLN A 604 -9.04 -0.33 -20.38
C GLN A 604 -9.37 1.17 -20.21
N ARG A 605 -10.03 1.54 -19.11
CA ARG A 605 -10.59 2.88 -18.96
C ARG A 605 -9.70 3.84 -18.18
N PHE A 606 -8.88 3.33 -17.25
CA PHE A 606 -8.23 4.19 -16.25
C PHE A 606 -6.72 3.99 -16.11
N ILE A 607 -6.22 2.78 -16.30
CA ILE A 607 -4.80 2.47 -16.12
C ILE A 607 -3.98 3.06 -17.26
N GLN A 608 -2.91 3.77 -16.89
CA GLN A 608 -2.04 4.49 -17.79
C GLN A 608 -0.87 3.62 -18.29
N PRO A 609 -0.08 4.05 -19.29
CA PRO A 609 1.00 3.26 -19.86
C PRO A 609 2.01 2.70 -18.85
N ASN A 610 2.37 3.48 -17.82
CA ASN A 610 3.26 3.03 -16.75
C ASN A 610 2.53 2.28 -15.61
N THR A 611 1.28 1.90 -15.79
CA THR A 611 0.35 1.30 -14.80
C THR A 611 -0.10 2.23 -13.67
N MET A 612 0.26 3.52 -13.67
CA MET A 612 -0.34 4.48 -12.75
C MET A 612 -1.81 4.71 -13.09
N TYR A 613 -2.52 5.34 -12.15
CA TYR A 613 -3.94 5.60 -12.25
C TYR A 613 -4.21 7.10 -12.16
N LYS A 614 -5.16 7.55 -12.98
CA LYS A 614 -5.55 8.95 -13.10
C LYS A 614 -7.03 9.12 -12.78
N GLU A 615 -7.33 9.93 -11.77
CA GLU A 615 -8.66 10.53 -11.57
C GLU A 615 -8.59 12.02 -11.96
N SER A 616 -9.05 12.91 -11.09
CA SER A 616 -8.76 14.35 -11.21
C SER A 616 -7.25 14.61 -11.14
N GLY A 617 -6.53 13.85 -10.31
CA GLY A 617 -5.08 13.88 -10.14
C GLY A 617 -4.48 12.48 -9.97
N PRO A 618 -3.18 12.36 -9.69
CA PRO A 618 -2.51 11.08 -9.47
C PRO A 618 -2.96 10.44 -8.15
N VAL A 619 -3.29 9.15 -8.22
CA VAL A 619 -3.74 8.31 -7.09
C VAL A 619 -3.17 6.90 -7.24
N ILE A 620 -2.63 6.34 -6.15
CA ILE A 620 -1.83 5.10 -6.16
C ILE A 620 -2.62 3.87 -5.69
N GLU A 621 -3.67 4.06 -4.89
CA GLU A 621 -4.36 2.96 -4.21
C GLU A 621 -5.07 2.00 -5.17
N THR A 622 -5.61 2.50 -6.27
CA THR A 622 -6.47 1.72 -7.16
C THR A 622 -5.73 0.58 -7.88
N PRO A 623 -4.57 0.80 -8.55
CA PRO A 623 -3.77 -0.29 -9.10
C PRO A 623 -3.36 -1.32 -8.03
N LEU A 624 -3.02 -0.87 -6.83
CA LEU A 624 -2.63 -1.74 -5.71
C LEU A 624 -3.82 -2.61 -5.24
N SER A 625 -5.02 -2.04 -5.16
CA SER A 625 -6.28 -2.75 -4.89
C SER A 625 -6.63 -3.78 -5.96
N ALA A 626 -6.33 -3.49 -7.24
CA ALA A 626 -6.53 -4.45 -8.33
C ALA A 626 -5.64 -5.69 -8.17
N ALA A 627 -4.39 -5.52 -7.71
CA ALA A 627 -3.53 -6.66 -7.36
C ALA A 627 -4.14 -7.48 -6.20
N LYS A 628 -4.72 -6.82 -5.18
CA LYS A 628 -5.46 -7.51 -4.12
C LYS A 628 -6.69 -8.25 -4.63
N SER A 629 -7.42 -7.68 -5.58
CA SER A 629 -8.60 -8.31 -6.20
C SER A 629 -8.22 -9.58 -6.96
N LEU A 630 -7.09 -9.55 -7.69
CA LEU A 630 -6.53 -10.75 -8.29
C LEU A 630 -6.18 -11.81 -7.24
N GLN A 631 -5.61 -11.39 -6.09
CA GLN A 631 -5.39 -12.32 -4.98
C GLN A 631 -6.71 -12.92 -4.48
N ASP A 632 -7.79 -12.14 -4.30
CA ASP A 632 -9.11 -12.63 -3.87
C ASP A 632 -9.73 -13.67 -4.82
N MET A 633 -9.42 -13.59 -6.13
CA MET A 633 -9.85 -14.60 -7.11
C MET A 633 -9.18 -15.96 -6.85
N LEU A 634 -7.94 -15.94 -6.37
CA LEU A 634 -7.07 -17.12 -6.23
C LEU A 634 -7.03 -17.68 -4.80
N VAL A 635 -7.07 -16.82 -3.78
CA VAL A 635 -7.00 -17.18 -2.36
C VAL A 635 -7.82 -16.21 -1.51
N GLN A 636 -8.67 -16.74 -0.64
CA GLN A 636 -9.37 -15.97 0.39
C GLN A 636 -9.18 -16.66 1.75
N SER A 637 -8.85 -15.92 2.81
CA SER A 637 -8.56 -16.53 4.13
C SER A 637 -9.33 -15.95 5.32
N TRP A 638 -10.40 -15.22 5.05
CA TRP A 638 -11.25 -14.63 6.09
C TRP A 638 -12.12 -15.67 6.81
N GLY A 639 -12.60 -15.34 8.01
CA GLY A 639 -13.50 -16.20 8.78
C GLY A 639 -12.85 -17.50 9.30
N GLY A 640 -11.52 -17.56 9.38
CA GLY A 640 -10.78 -18.74 9.85
C GLY A 640 -10.72 -19.90 8.86
N VAL A 641 -11.07 -19.68 7.59
CA VAL A 641 -11.04 -20.69 6.53
C VAL A 641 -10.21 -20.20 5.36
N ILE A 642 -9.26 -21.01 4.89
CA ILE A 642 -8.47 -20.76 3.68
C ILE A 642 -9.17 -21.39 2.48
N ARG A 643 -9.65 -20.56 1.56
CA ARG A 643 -10.31 -20.94 0.31
C ARG A 643 -9.33 -20.84 -0.82
N LEU A 644 -9.11 -21.96 -1.50
CA LEU A 644 -8.21 -22.04 -2.64
C LEU A 644 -9.01 -21.98 -3.95
N PHE A 645 -8.56 -21.13 -4.86
CA PHE A 645 -9.14 -20.89 -6.19
C PHE A 645 -10.66 -20.64 -6.17
N PRO A 646 -11.19 -19.77 -5.28
CA PRO A 646 -12.63 -19.59 -5.14
C PRO A 646 -13.29 -19.01 -6.39
N ALA A 647 -12.58 -18.20 -7.18
CA ALA A 647 -13.13 -17.50 -8.34
C ALA A 647 -12.10 -17.36 -9.46
N VAL A 648 -11.55 -18.50 -9.91
CA VAL A 648 -10.68 -18.53 -11.10
C VAL A 648 -11.56 -18.46 -12.36
N PRO A 649 -11.31 -17.52 -13.30
CA PRO A 649 -12.01 -17.44 -14.58
C PRO A 649 -11.96 -18.76 -15.36
N ALA A 650 -13.00 -19.08 -16.12
CA ALA A 650 -13.08 -20.31 -16.88
C ALA A 650 -11.94 -20.43 -17.91
N ALA A 651 -11.48 -19.30 -18.45
CA ALA A 651 -10.37 -19.22 -19.38
C ALA A 651 -9.00 -19.57 -18.74
N TRP A 652 -8.90 -19.57 -17.40
CA TRP A 652 -7.64 -19.87 -16.70
C TRP A 652 -7.60 -21.35 -16.29
N GLY A 653 -7.26 -22.19 -17.26
CA GLY A 653 -7.13 -23.64 -17.05
C GLY A 653 -6.10 -23.96 -15.96
N ASP A 654 -4.98 -23.26 -15.99
CA ASP A 654 -3.82 -23.51 -15.14
C ASP A 654 -3.51 -22.28 -14.27
N VAL A 655 -3.16 -22.50 -13.00
CA VAL A 655 -2.73 -21.45 -12.06
C VAL A 655 -1.68 -22.03 -11.13
N ALA A 656 -0.66 -21.25 -10.80
CA ALA A 656 0.40 -21.65 -9.89
C ALA A 656 0.62 -20.58 -8.81
N LEU A 657 0.67 -21.02 -7.55
CA LEU A 657 0.92 -20.17 -6.38
C LEU A 657 2.05 -20.76 -5.53
N ARG A 658 2.92 -19.92 -4.99
CA ARG A 658 3.93 -20.29 -3.99
C ARG A 658 3.94 -19.31 -2.84
N ASP A 659 3.99 -19.84 -1.62
CA ASP A 659 4.18 -19.11 -0.37
C ASP A 659 3.30 -17.86 -0.21
N PHE A 660 2.06 -17.94 -0.72
CA PHE A 660 1.04 -16.94 -0.46
C PHE A 660 0.70 -16.97 1.02
N ARG A 661 0.81 -15.82 1.68
CA ARG A 661 0.54 -15.74 3.12
C ARG A 661 -0.96 -15.58 3.35
N THR A 662 -1.50 -16.35 4.30
CA THR A 662 -2.92 -16.33 4.66
C THR A 662 -3.12 -15.99 6.13
N GLU A 663 -4.35 -15.67 6.51
CA GLU A 663 -4.72 -15.59 7.93
C GLU A 663 -4.38 -16.88 8.69
N GLY A 664 -3.93 -16.73 9.94
CA GLY A 664 -3.36 -17.81 10.75
C GLY A 664 -1.85 -17.98 10.59
N ALA A 665 -1.20 -17.10 9.81
CA ALA A 665 0.22 -17.17 9.45
C ALA A 665 0.58 -18.51 8.79
N PHE A 666 -0.17 -18.87 7.73
CA PHE A 666 0.20 -19.98 6.87
C PHE A 666 0.81 -19.47 5.57
N LEU A 667 1.79 -20.22 5.06
CA LEU A 667 2.29 -20.09 3.69
C LEU A 667 1.63 -21.16 2.83
N LEU A 668 0.88 -20.72 1.82
CA LEU A 668 0.10 -21.54 0.91
C LEU A 668 0.79 -21.60 -0.46
N SER A 669 1.10 -22.81 -0.90
CA SER A 669 1.48 -23.09 -2.29
C SER A 669 0.43 -24.00 -2.91
N ALA A 670 0.14 -23.83 -4.19
CA ALA A 670 -0.89 -24.62 -4.86
C ALA A 670 -0.70 -24.67 -6.37
N SER A 671 -1.23 -25.73 -6.97
CA SER A 671 -1.33 -25.87 -8.42
C SER A 671 -2.76 -26.20 -8.83
N ARG A 672 -3.20 -25.49 -9.86
CA ARG A 672 -4.40 -25.75 -10.63
C ARG A 672 -3.97 -26.13 -12.03
N ALA A 673 -4.51 -27.22 -12.58
CA ALA A 673 -4.24 -27.63 -13.95
C ALA A 673 -5.52 -28.14 -14.61
N GLY A 674 -5.75 -27.75 -15.87
CA GLY A 674 -6.87 -28.21 -16.68
C GLY A 674 -8.23 -28.02 -16.00
N GLY A 675 -8.46 -26.87 -15.35
CA GLY A 675 -9.76 -26.65 -14.72
C GLY A 675 -9.88 -27.15 -13.28
N LYS A 676 -8.84 -27.74 -12.67
CA LYS A 676 -8.97 -28.43 -11.37
C LYS A 676 -7.78 -28.18 -10.45
N THR A 677 -8.05 -28.02 -9.15
CA THR A 677 -6.99 -28.03 -8.12
C THR A 677 -6.33 -29.41 -8.12
N ARG A 678 -5.01 -29.46 -8.30
CA ARG A 678 -4.24 -30.71 -8.29
C ARG A 678 -3.71 -31.02 -6.91
N TRP A 679 -3.18 -30.00 -6.25
CA TRP A 679 -2.64 -30.10 -4.90
C TRP A 679 -2.53 -28.72 -4.27
N LEU A 680 -2.41 -28.71 -2.94
CA LEU A 680 -1.96 -27.56 -2.17
C LEU A 680 -1.01 -28.00 -1.07
N LYS A 681 -0.12 -27.10 -0.66
CA LYS A 681 0.77 -27.21 0.49
C LYS A 681 0.45 -26.04 1.41
N VAL A 682 0.29 -26.33 2.70
CA VAL A 682 0.24 -25.32 3.76
C VAL A 682 1.40 -25.54 4.74
N HIS A 683 2.14 -24.49 5.04
CA HIS A 683 3.14 -24.46 6.11
C HIS A 683 2.67 -23.50 7.20
N SER A 684 2.64 -23.94 8.45
CA SER A 684 2.18 -23.12 9.58
C SER A 684 3.34 -22.45 10.31
N GLU A 685 3.35 -21.14 10.38
CA GLU A 685 4.39 -20.39 11.12
C GLU A 685 3.99 -20.05 12.56
N ALA A 686 2.71 -20.20 12.90
CA ALA A 686 2.18 -19.84 14.22
C ALA A 686 1.41 -20.95 14.94
N GLY A 687 1.15 -22.10 14.29
CA GLY A 687 0.34 -23.18 14.87
C GLY A 687 -1.12 -22.80 15.10
N ALA A 688 -1.66 -21.86 14.31
CA ALA A 688 -3.08 -21.53 14.35
C ALA A 688 -3.94 -22.71 13.87
N PRO A 689 -5.24 -22.78 14.24
CA PRO A 689 -6.15 -23.76 13.67
C PRO A 689 -6.19 -23.67 12.14
N CYS A 690 -5.89 -24.77 11.45
CA CYS A 690 -5.84 -24.84 10.00
C CYS A 690 -7.13 -25.45 9.44
N VAL A 691 -7.97 -24.63 8.81
CA VAL A 691 -9.19 -25.06 8.11
C VAL A 691 -9.09 -24.65 6.65
N LEU A 692 -9.26 -25.63 5.76
CA LEU A 692 -9.05 -25.51 4.33
C LEU A 692 -10.32 -25.81 3.57
N ARG A 693 -10.63 -25.00 2.56
CA ARG A 693 -11.51 -25.35 1.45
C ARG A 693 -10.64 -25.58 0.21
N PRO A 694 -10.23 -26.83 -0.04
CA PRO A 694 -9.18 -27.13 -1.01
C PRO A 694 -9.65 -27.02 -2.48
N GLY A 695 -10.95 -27.11 -2.76
CA GLY A 695 -11.46 -27.16 -4.13
C GLY A 695 -10.99 -28.42 -4.90
N ILE A 696 -10.76 -29.53 -4.19
CA ILE A 696 -10.34 -30.82 -4.77
C ILE A 696 -11.51 -31.79 -4.70
N ASP A 697 -11.94 -32.29 -5.86
CA ASP A 697 -13.01 -33.31 -5.90
C ASP A 697 -12.50 -34.68 -5.46
N GLY A 698 -13.38 -35.45 -4.79
CA GLY A 698 -13.14 -36.83 -4.39
C GLY A 698 -12.48 -36.99 -3.02
N ASP A 699 -11.99 -38.20 -2.75
CA ASP A 699 -11.27 -38.52 -1.52
C ASP A 699 -9.93 -37.80 -1.46
N LEU A 700 -9.55 -37.34 -0.27
CA LEU A 700 -8.32 -36.60 -0.05
C LEU A 700 -7.25 -37.48 0.60
N ALA A 701 -6.00 -37.23 0.22
CA ALA A 701 -4.81 -37.63 0.97
C ALA A 701 -4.20 -36.37 1.59
N VAL A 702 -3.80 -36.46 2.86
CA VAL A 702 -3.12 -35.38 3.59
C VAL A 702 -1.84 -35.92 4.20
N THR A 703 -0.70 -35.43 3.73
CA THR A 703 0.62 -35.95 4.13
C THR A 703 1.60 -34.82 4.46
N ASP A 704 2.73 -35.13 5.09
CA ASP A 704 3.90 -34.25 5.10
C ASP A 704 4.79 -34.45 3.86
N ALA A 705 5.92 -33.74 3.76
CA ALA A 705 6.89 -33.91 2.69
C ALA A 705 7.53 -35.29 2.61
N ARG A 706 7.47 -36.11 3.68
CA ARG A 706 7.97 -37.49 3.70
C ARG A 706 6.89 -38.50 3.33
N GLY A 707 5.69 -38.03 2.94
CA GLY A 707 4.54 -38.89 2.61
C GLY A 707 3.86 -39.50 3.84
N ARG A 708 4.21 -39.07 5.06
CA ARG A 708 3.56 -39.56 6.29
C ARG A 708 2.21 -38.90 6.43
N VAL A 709 1.18 -39.69 6.76
CA VAL A 709 -0.19 -39.19 6.92
C VAL A 709 -0.26 -38.19 8.08
N ARG A 710 -0.83 -37.02 7.82
CA ARG A 710 -1.16 -36.03 8.87
C ARG A 710 -2.53 -36.34 9.45
N ARG A 711 -2.77 -35.96 10.70
CA ARG A 711 -4.12 -36.06 11.27
C ARG A 711 -4.99 -34.94 10.72
N TRP A 712 -6.15 -35.30 10.20
CA TRP A 712 -7.12 -34.36 9.65
C TRP A 712 -8.53 -34.94 9.78
N ARG A 713 -9.54 -34.08 9.61
CA ARG A 713 -10.95 -34.48 9.53
C ARG A 713 -11.72 -33.58 8.56
N ARG A 714 -12.78 -34.13 7.97
CA ARG A 714 -13.75 -33.34 7.21
C ARG A 714 -14.82 -32.81 8.16
N LEU A 715 -15.11 -31.52 8.06
CA LEU A 715 -16.15 -30.83 8.81
C LEU A 715 -17.51 -31.02 8.13
N ALA A 716 -18.60 -30.74 8.84
CA ALA A 716 -19.97 -30.95 8.34
C ALA A 716 -20.30 -30.14 7.07
N ASN A 717 -19.66 -28.98 6.89
CA ASN A 717 -19.80 -28.13 5.71
C ASN A 717 -18.88 -28.53 4.54
N GLY A 718 -18.13 -29.64 4.68
CA GLY A 718 -17.21 -30.15 3.66
C GLY A 718 -15.78 -29.64 3.75
N ASP A 719 -15.51 -28.62 4.57
CA ASP A 719 -14.16 -28.09 4.80
C ASP A 719 -13.26 -29.11 5.51
N VAL A 720 -11.95 -28.92 5.39
CA VAL A 720 -10.93 -29.86 5.89
C VAL A 720 -10.15 -29.20 7.01
N GLN A 721 -10.21 -29.78 8.20
CA GLN A 721 -9.37 -29.35 9.32
C GLN A 721 -8.14 -30.24 9.41
N VAL A 722 -6.96 -29.62 9.37
CA VAL A 722 -5.66 -30.31 9.48
C VAL A 722 -5.01 -29.94 10.81
N GLU A 723 -4.52 -30.92 11.56
CA GLU A 723 -3.72 -30.65 12.75
C GLU A 723 -2.28 -30.30 12.33
N LEU A 724 -1.90 -29.04 12.55
CA LEU A 724 -0.57 -28.50 12.27
C LEU A 724 -0.07 -27.66 13.45
N GLY A 725 1.08 -28.03 13.98
CA GLY A 725 1.87 -27.19 14.88
C GLY A 725 2.69 -26.14 14.14
N CYS A 726 3.33 -25.24 14.88
CA CYS A 726 4.29 -24.29 14.33
C CYS A 726 5.49 -25.03 13.69
N GLY A 727 5.87 -24.62 12.49
CA GLY A 727 6.91 -25.24 11.66
C GLY A 727 6.47 -26.51 10.94
N GLU A 728 5.22 -26.95 11.12
CA GLU A 728 4.69 -28.11 10.40
C GLU A 728 4.04 -27.73 9.08
N GLU A 729 4.07 -28.68 8.15
CA GLU A 729 3.44 -28.57 6.85
C GLU A 729 2.55 -29.78 6.53
N ALA A 730 1.57 -29.54 5.66
CA ALA A 730 0.73 -30.55 5.06
C ALA A 730 0.55 -30.30 3.56
N PHE A 731 0.57 -31.38 2.79
CA PHE A 731 0.19 -31.47 1.40
C PHE A 731 -1.19 -32.11 1.33
N VAL A 732 -2.13 -31.47 0.61
CA VAL A 732 -3.47 -31.98 0.37
C VAL A 732 -3.65 -32.19 -1.13
N TYR A 733 -4.03 -33.40 -1.52
CA TYR A 733 -4.23 -33.81 -2.91
C TYR A 733 -5.29 -34.90 -3.00
N ARG A 734 -5.77 -35.21 -4.20
CA ARG A 734 -6.71 -36.32 -4.42
C ARG A 734 -6.03 -37.66 -4.10
N LYS A 735 -6.69 -38.51 -3.32
CA LYS A 735 -6.22 -39.85 -2.99
C LYS A 735 -6.02 -40.67 -4.27
N GLY A 736 -4.84 -41.26 -4.42
CA GLY A 736 -4.45 -42.03 -5.61
C GLY A 736 -3.64 -41.21 -6.63
N ASP A 737 -3.74 -39.88 -6.62
CA ASP A 737 -2.89 -39.02 -7.44
C ASP A 737 -1.45 -39.00 -6.87
N ARG A 738 -0.47 -38.81 -7.76
CA ARG A 738 0.95 -38.57 -7.41
C ARG A 738 1.40 -37.25 -8.03
N PRO A 739 0.94 -36.09 -7.52
CA PRO A 739 1.27 -34.80 -8.10
C PRO A 739 2.76 -34.47 -7.95
N ASP A 740 3.32 -33.78 -8.94
CA ASP A 740 4.57 -33.01 -8.76
C ASP A 740 4.22 -31.77 -7.92
N PHE A 741 4.79 -31.69 -6.71
CA PHE A 741 4.60 -30.56 -5.79
C PHE A 741 5.45 -29.34 -6.15
N GLY A 742 6.20 -29.39 -7.25
CA GLY A 742 6.91 -28.25 -7.81
C GLY A 742 5.95 -27.17 -8.33
N VAL A 743 6.24 -25.91 -7.97
CA VAL A 743 5.56 -24.74 -8.54
C VAL A 743 6.37 -24.25 -9.74
N ARG A 744 5.71 -24.05 -10.88
CA ARG A 744 6.32 -23.54 -12.12
C ARG A 744 5.42 -22.51 -12.78
N PRO A 745 5.95 -21.59 -13.59
CA PRO A 745 5.14 -20.71 -14.43
C PRO A 745 4.18 -21.51 -15.30
N VAL A 746 2.94 -21.04 -15.43
CA VAL A 746 1.96 -21.65 -16.33
C VAL A 746 2.19 -21.15 -17.76
N ALA A 747 1.71 -21.91 -18.74
CA ALA A 747 1.79 -21.50 -20.13
C ALA A 747 0.97 -20.21 -20.36
N PRO A 748 1.50 -19.23 -21.11
CA PRO A 748 0.73 -18.03 -21.44
C PRO A 748 -0.47 -18.39 -22.32
N GLY A 749 -1.64 -17.81 -22.03
CA GLY A 749 -2.86 -17.97 -22.82
C GLY A 749 -2.85 -17.19 -24.14
N GLY A 750 -1.85 -16.33 -24.35
CA GLY A 750 -1.64 -15.52 -25.54
C GLY A 750 -0.49 -14.53 -25.34
N ALA A 751 -0.10 -13.82 -26.41
CA ALA A 751 0.83 -12.72 -26.30
C ALA A 751 0.09 -11.44 -25.85
N SER A 752 0.67 -10.70 -24.91
CA SER A 752 0.22 -9.34 -24.56
C SER A 752 1.27 -8.31 -24.95
N VAL A 753 0.81 -7.14 -25.38
CA VAL A 753 1.70 -5.98 -25.57
C VAL A 753 2.32 -5.62 -24.21
N PRO A 754 3.65 -5.41 -24.14
CA PRO A 754 4.30 -4.95 -22.91
C PRO A 754 3.73 -3.62 -22.40
N TRP A 755 3.88 -3.36 -21.11
CA TRP A 755 3.54 -2.06 -20.54
C TRP A 755 4.60 -0.99 -20.89
N GLY A 756 4.28 0.28 -20.66
CA GLY A 756 5.07 1.43 -21.11
C GLY A 756 4.60 1.96 -22.47
N LEU A 757 5.54 2.46 -23.27
CA LEU A 757 5.31 2.94 -24.63
C LEU A 757 6.22 2.17 -25.61
N PRO A 758 6.01 0.85 -25.77
CA PRO A 758 6.82 0.01 -26.64
C PRO A 758 6.74 0.43 -28.11
#